data_AF-A0A3N8P1Q9-F1
#
_entry.id   AF-A0A3N8P1Q9-F1
#
_cell.length_a   1.000
_cell.length_b   1.000
_cell.length_c   1.000
_cell.angle_alpha   90.00
_cell.angle_beta   90.00
_cell.angle_gamma   90.00
#
_symmetry.space_group_name_H-M   'P 1'
#
loop_
_entity.id
_entity.type
_entity.pdbx_description
1 polymer ?
#
loop_
_entity_poly.entity_id
_entity_poly.type
_entity_poly.pdbx_seq_one_letter_code
_entity_poly.pdbx_strand_id
1 'polypeptide(L)'
;MFDKILIANRGEIACRVAATCKRLGIASVAVYSDADANAKHVAACDEAVHIGGSAAADSYLRIERIIEAARATGAQAIHPGYGFLSENEDFAHACEAAGIVFIGPPVDAIAAMGSKAAAKALMHAAAVPLVPGYHGDDQDASNLHREADAIGYPVLLKASAGGGGKGMRVVERSDDFPAALASCQREAASSFGNDRVLIEKYLTRPRHVEVQVFGDTHGNTVYLFDRDCSVQRRHQKVLEEAPAPGLHDDVRQAMGQAAVAAARAVNYVGAGTVEFIMTGEAFYFMEMNTRLQVEHPVTEMVTGLDLVEWQLRVASGEPLPLKQDELRVQGHALEARLYAENPARGFLPSTGTLKHLRLPAGVEFAIGASVRVDSGVREGDAITPFYDPMIAKLIVHGADRAEALSLMLRALRACEVVGLHTNAAFLQRIVACAPFATADLDTGLIDRNHAALFAPQEPPRATLALACAALFARERGAGERGSSPWGALPDWRLNGGYRRTLEWHAAEREADVTVTYEDGGTGTRVAIGDAAAQPFAWTRGATPLDFDVTLGGVRSSGRVYADGDYFHVFTQGTAETFEWRNLLAHAGDAEQGGGRLTAPMPGKVIAVLVEPGQKVEAGTPLIVMEAMKMEHTIGAPSAGVVAEVLYGVGDQVSDGAQLLMMAEG
;
A
#
# COMPACT_ATOMS: atom_id res chain seq x y z
N MET A 1 -26.33 20.20 -10.47
CA MET A 1 -24.90 19.83 -10.55
C MET A 1 -24.06 21.04 -10.20
N PHE A 2 -22.97 20.85 -9.45
CA PHE A 2 -22.05 21.91 -9.05
C PHE A 2 -21.25 22.48 -10.23
N ASP A 3 -20.87 23.74 -10.15
CA ASP A 3 -19.96 24.40 -11.09
C ASP A 3 -18.50 24.27 -10.64
N LYS A 4 -18.25 24.31 -9.33
CA LYS A 4 -16.90 24.23 -8.74
C LYS A 4 -16.91 23.50 -7.41
N ILE A 5 -15.98 22.55 -7.23
CA ILE A 5 -15.78 21.85 -5.96
C ILE A 5 -14.32 21.89 -5.50
N LEU A 6 -14.11 21.84 -4.19
CA LEU A 6 -12.79 21.65 -3.59
C LEU A 6 -12.61 20.18 -3.20
N ILE A 7 -11.44 19.63 -3.48
CA ILE A 7 -11.08 18.26 -3.11
C ILE A 7 -10.17 18.33 -1.89
N ALA A 8 -10.70 17.99 -0.71
CA ALA A 8 -9.99 18.07 0.57
C ALA A 8 -9.14 16.82 0.83
N ASN A 9 -8.33 16.44 -0.15
CA ASN A 9 -7.46 15.26 -0.09
C ASN A 9 -6.25 15.42 -1.04
N ARG A 10 -5.40 14.40 -1.11
CA ARG A 10 -4.17 14.37 -1.92
C ARG A 10 -4.01 13.04 -2.66
N GLY A 11 -2.96 12.95 -3.46
CA GLY A 11 -2.53 11.68 -4.07
C GLY A 11 -3.56 11.15 -5.07
N GLU A 12 -3.70 9.82 -5.11
CA GLU A 12 -4.50 9.16 -6.16
C GLU A 12 -5.98 9.55 -6.09
N ILE A 13 -6.56 9.60 -4.89
CA ILE A 13 -7.99 9.91 -4.73
C ILE A 13 -8.33 11.33 -5.17
N ALA A 14 -7.42 12.28 -4.95
CA ALA A 14 -7.63 13.63 -5.46
C ALA A 14 -7.61 13.67 -6.99
N CYS A 15 -6.69 12.92 -7.63
CA CYS A 15 -6.67 12.74 -9.08
C CYS A 15 -7.93 12.03 -9.60
N ARG A 16 -8.39 10.98 -8.90
CA ARG A 16 -9.60 10.22 -9.21
C ARG A 16 -10.84 11.10 -9.23
N VAL A 17 -11.00 11.96 -8.21
CA VAL A 17 -12.15 12.88 -8.14
C VAL A 17 -12.03 13.98 -9.19
N ALA A 18 -10.84 14.55 -9.39
CA ALA A 18 -10.59 15.56 -10.42
C ALA A 18 -10.89 15.02 -11.83
N ALA A 19 -10.55 13.75 -12.12
CA ALA A 19 -10.85 13.11 -13.40
C ALA A 19 -12.37 13.06 -13.69
N THR A 20 -13.19 12.70 -12.69
CA THR A 20 -14.66 12.74 -12.84
C THR A 20 -15.17 14.16 -12.98
N CYS A 21 -14.66 15.12 -12.21
CA CYS A 21 -15.05 16.53 -12.33
C CYS A 21 -14.79 17.06 -13.75
N LYS A 22 -13.59 16.80 -14.29
CA LYS A 22 -13.21 17.19 -15.64
C LYS A 22 -14.12 16.58 -16.70
N ARG A 23 -14.49 15.29 -16.56
CA ARG A 23 -15.42 14.61 -17.47
C ARG A 23 -16.83 15.22 -17.44
N LEU A 24 -17.28 15.67 -16.27
CA LEU A 24 -18.60 16.28 -16.07
C LEU A 24 -18.62 17.80 -16.33
N GLY A 25 -17.47 18.42 -16.59
CA GLY A 25 -17.36 19.87 -16.80
C GLY A 25 -17.44 20.69 -15.52
N ILE A 26 -17.10 20.10 -14.37
CA ILE A 26 -17.07 20.74 -13.05
C ILE A 26 -15.64 21.21 -12.78
N ALA A 27 -15.46 22.48 -12.42
CA ALA A 27 -14.16 23.01 -12.05
C ALA A 27 -13.69 22.41 -10.71
N SER A 28 -12.42 22.03 -10.62
CA SER A 28 -11.87 21.39 -9.43
C SER A 28 -10.75 22.22 -8.80
N VAL A 29 -10.76 22.29 -7.46
CA VAL A 29 -9.76 22.97 -6.65
C VAL A 29 -9.01 21.92 -5.83
N ALA A 30 -7.69 21.80 -6.03
CA ALA A 30 -6.82 21.04 -5.14
C ALA A 30 -6.43 21.86 -3.90
N VAL A 31 -6.16 21.17 -2.80
CA VAL A 31 -5.39 21.73 -1.69
C VAL A 31 -4.06 21.00 -1.57
N TYR A 32 -3.02 21.69 -1.08
CA TYR A 32 -1.69 21.10 -0.96
C TYR A 32 -0.88 21.65 0.22
N SER A 33 -0.03 20.79 0.79
CA SER A 33 0.98 21.15 1.79
C SER A 33 2.32 21.52 1.15
N ASP A 34 3.29 22.00 1.93
CA ASP A 34 4.66 22.24 1.46
C ASP A 34 5.28 21.02 0.74
N ALA A 35 5.04 19.80 1.24
CA ALA A 35 5.55 18.57 0.64
C ALA A 35 4.89 18.21 -0.70
N ASP A 36 3.69 18.73 -0.97
CA ASP A 36 2.87 18.38 -2.13
C ASP A 36 2.85 19.47 -3.21
N ALA A 37 3.65 20.52 -3.10
CA ALA A 37 3.63 21.66 -4.03
C ALA A 37 3.75 21.27 -5.51
N ASN A 38 4.43 20.16 -5.81
CA ASN A 38 4.61 19.62 -7.17
C ASN A 38 3.90 18.27 -7.39
N ALA A 39 3.04 17.84 -6.47
CA ALA A 39 2.36 16.56 -6.54
C ALA A 39 1.41 16.50 -7.74
N LYS A 40 1.17 15.28 -8.23
CA LYS A 40 0.33 15.05 -9.41
C LYS A 40 -1.08 15.63 -9.30
N HIS A 41 -1.71 15.56 -8.12
CA HIS A 41 -3.08 16.06 -7.93
C HIS A 41 -3.17 17.59 -8.01
N VAL A 42 -2.11 18.31 -7.64
CA VAL A 42 -2.04 19.77 -7.79
C VAL A 42 -2.11 20.15 -9.27
N ALA A 43 -1.45 19.39 -10.14
CA ALA A 43 -1.49 19.58 -11.59
C ALA A 43 -2.76 19.01 -12.25
N ALA A 44 -3.51 18.14 -11.57
CA ALA A 44 -4.71 17.50 -12.10
C ALA A 44 -5.96 18.39 -11.99
N CYS A 45 -5.97 19.33 -11.04
CA CYS A 45 -7.06 20.27 -10.80
C CYS A 45 -6.88 21.59 -11.56
N ASP A 46 -7.96 22.37 -11.69
CA ASP A 46 -7.96 23.65 -12.41
C ASP A 46 -7.34 24.79 -11.57
N GLU A 47 -7.51 24.73 -10.25
CA GLU A 47 -6.93 25.65 -9.26
C GLU A 47 -6.30 24.87 -8.11
N ALA A 48 -5.36 25.49 -7.38
CA ALA A 48 -4.73 24.87 -6.21
C ALA A 48 -4.46 25.90 -5.11
N VAL A 49 -4.68 25.52 -3.85
CA VAL A 49 -4.48 26.37 -2.68
C VAL A 49 -3.53 25.72 -1.68
N HIS A 50 -2.52 26.49 -1.25
CA HIS A 50 -1.61 26.07 -0.17
C HIS A 50 -2.30 26.14 1.19
N ILE A 51 -2.21 25.07 1.97
CA ILE A 51 -2.94 24.93 3.25
C ILE A 51 -2.04 24.77 4.48
N GLY A 52 -0.71 24.69 4.32
CA GLY A 52 0.22 24.68 5.44
C GLY A 52 1.42 23.73 5.28
N GLY A 53 2.00 23.36 6.43
CA GLY A 53 3.23 22.58 6.51
C GLY A 53 3.08 21.12 6.07
N SER A 54 4.21 20.45 5.86
CA SER A 54 4.27 19.07 5.34
C SER A 54 3.55 18.02 6.19
N ALA A 55 3.44 18.20 7.52
CA ALA A 55 2.70 17.25 8.35
C ALA A 55 1.18 17.43 8.13
N ALA A 56 0.43 16.31 8.08
CA ALA A 56 -1.02 16.36 7.92
C ALA A 56 -1.73 17.19 9.00
N ALA A 57 -1.23 17.14 10.24
CA ALA A 57 -1.73 17.93 11.36
C ALA A 57 -1.59 19.45 11.15
N ASP A 58 -0.61 19.87 10.34
CA ASP A 58 -0.36 21.28 10.00
C ASP A 58 -1.02 21.70 8.69
N SER A 59 -1.68 20.77 7.97
CA SER A 59 -2.26 20.98 6.64
C SER A 59 -3.62 20.28 6.48
N TYR A 60 -3.66 19.06 5.92
CA TYR A 60 -4.90 18.37 5.51
C TYR A 60 -5.89 18.08 6.64
N LEU A 61 -5.45 18.12 7.91
CA LEU A 61 -6.32 17.97 9.09
C LEU A 61 -6.76 19.32 9.69
N ARG A 62 -6.38 20.46 9.10
CA ARG A 62 -6.76 21.80 9.56
C ARG A 62 -8.08 22.24 8.93
N ILE A 63 -9.18 21.90 9.60
CA ILE A 63 -10.55 22.22 9.19
C ILE A 63 -10.68 23.68 8.77
N GLU A 64 -10.15 24.62 9.56
CA GLU A 64 -10.29 26.05 9.29
C GLU A 64 -9.66 26.43 7.95
N ARG A 65 -8.46 25.89 7.65
CA ARG A 65 -7.73 26.16 6.41
C ARG A 65 -8.47 25.63 5.19
N ILE A 66 -9.08 24.45 5.30
CA ILE A 66 -9.85 23.86 4.20
C ILE A 66 -11.11 24.67 3.91
N ILE A 67 -11.84 25.09 4.95
CA ILE A 67 -13.04 25.94 4.78
C ILE A 67 -12.67 27.32 4.22
N GLU A 68 -11.58 27.93 4.70
CA GLU A 68 -11.05 29.18 4.15
C GLU A 68 -10.69 29.04 2.66
N ALA A 69 -10.01 27.97 2.27
CA ALA A 69 -9.65 27.69 0.87
C ALA A 69 -10.90 27.52 -0.03
N ALA A 70 -11.92 26.80 0.45
CA ALA A 70 -13.16 26.60 -0.29
C ALA A 70 -13.91 27.94 -0.49
N ARG A 71 -13.97 28.77 0.55
CA ARG A 71 -14.57 30.12 0.47
C ARG A 71 -13.82 31.04 -0.48
N ALA A 72 -12.49 31.06 -0.39
CA ALA A 72 -11.64 31.93 -1.20
C ALA A 72 -11.73 31.61 -2.71
N THR A 73 -11.91 30.33 -3.06
CA THR A 73 -12.01 29.87 -4.45
C THR A 73 -13.44 29.82 -4.99
N GLY A 74 -14.44 30.01 -4.12
CA GLY A 74 -15.86 29.95 -4.46
C GLY A 74 -16.37 28.53 -4.72
N ALA A 75 -15.74 27.51 -4.13
CA ALA A 75 -16.22 26.14 -4.21
C ALA A 75 -17.59 25.99 -3.54
N GLN A 76 -18.54 25.37 -4.23
CA GLN A 76 -19.90 25.14 -3.75
C GLN A 76 -20.00 23.90 -2.86
N ALA A 77 -19.07 22.97 -3.03
CA ALA A 77 -19.01 21.71 -2.31
C ALA A 77 -17.57 21.28 -2.03
N ILE A 78 -17.39 20.44 -1.02
CA ILE A 78 -16.12 19.80 -0.69
C ILE A 78 -16.26 18.29 -0.82
N HIS A 79 -15.39 17.68 -1.63
CA HIS A 79 -15.23 16.22 -1.68
C HIS A 79 -14.08 15.81 -0.76
N PRO A 80 -14.33 15.05 0.32
CA PRO A 80 -13.28 14.71 1.27
C PRO A 80 -12.41 13.53 0.82
N GLY A 81 -12.85 12.74 -0.18
CA GLY A 81 -12.17 11.51 -0.57
C GLY A 81 -12.31 10.45 0.52
N TYR A 82 -11.19 9.87 0.95
CA TYR A 82 -11.13 8.94 2.07
C TYR A 82 -9.95 9.26 2.99
N GLY A 83 -10.04 8.87 4.26
CA GLY A 83 -9.08 9.28 5.28
C GLY A 83 -9.13 10.79 5.54
N PHE A 84 -8.12 11.33 6.23
CA PHE A 84 -8.11 12.72 6.71
C PHE A 84 -9.42 13.11 7.41
N LEU A 85 -10.19 14.02 6.81
CA LEU A 85 -11.41 14.59 7.37
C LEU A 85 -12.70 13.93 6.84
N SER A 86 -12.61 12.85 6.06
CA SER A 86 -13.78 12.22 5.41
C SER A 86 -14.82 11.64 6.35
N GLU A 87 -14.40 11.27 7.56
CA GLU A 87 -15.27 10.69 8.60
C GLU A 87 -15.24 11.56 9.87
N ASN A 88 -14.86 12.83 9.73
CA ASN A 88 -14.74 13.77 10.84
C ASN A 88 -16.03 14.59 10.99
N GLU A 89 -16.72 14.40 12.12
CA GLU A 89 -17.97 15.06 12.47
C GLU A 89 -17.85 16.60 12.47
N ASP A 90 -16.80 17.13 13.12
CA ASP A 90 -16.56 18.57 13.22
C ASP A 90 -16.36 19.22 11.84
N PHE A 91 -15.73 18.50 10.91
CA PHE A 91 -15.50 18.98 9.55
C PHE A 91 -16.80 19.05 8.74
N ALA A 92 -17.64 18.03 8.83
CA ALA A 92 -18.95 18.01 8.17
C ALA A 92 -19.84 19.14 8.72
N HIS A 93 -19.85 19.36 10.04
CA HIS A 93 -20.51 20.50 10.67
C HIS A 93 -19.93 21.85 10.20
N ALA A 94 -18.60 21.97 10.08
CA ALA A 94 -17.97 23.19 9.61
C ALA A 94 -18.32 23.52 8.15
N CYS A 95 -18.47 22.50 7.29
CA CYS A 95 -18.98 22.66 5.93
C CYS A 95 -20.41 23.22 5.92
N GLU A 96 -21.31 22.60 6.70
CA GLU A 96 -22.71 23.05 6.83
C GLU A 96 -22.81 24.49 7.35
N ALA A 97 -22.09 24.81 8.42
CA ALA A 97 -22.02 26.16 8.99
C ALA A 97 -21.45 27.19 8.01
N ALA A 98 -20.63 26.74 7.06
CA ALA A 98 -20.08 27.58 6.01
C ALA A 98 -20.97 27.69 4.75
N GLY A 99 -22.09 26.97 4.69
CA GLY A 99 -22.95 26.90 3.51
C GLY A 99 -22.31 26.15 2.33
N ILE A 100 -21.36 25.27 2.61
CA ILE A 100 -20.63 24.46 1.61
C ILE A 100 -21.15 23.03 1.72
N VAL A 101 -21.55 22.43 0.59
CA VAL A 101 -22.05 21.06 0.61
C VAL A 101 -20.91 20.08 0.88
N PHE A 102 -21.04 19.29 1.94
CA PHE A 102 -20.17 18.14 2.18
C PHE A 102 -20.61 16.98 1.27
N ILE A 103 -19.73 16.53 0.36
CA ILE A 103 -20.04 15.41 -0.55
C ILE A 103 -19.79 14.09 0.19
N GLY A 104 -20.78 13.69 0.99
CA GLY A 104 -20.73 12.51 1.85
C GLY A 104 -22.00 12.37 2.67
N PRO A 105 -22.01 11.48 3.67
CA PRO A 105 -23.16 11.31 4.55
C PRO A 105 -23.41 12.53 5.44
N PRO A 106 -24.64 12.69 5.97
CA PRO A 106 -24.96 13.75 6.90
C PRO A 106 -24.19 13.57 8.22
N VAL A 107 -24.01 14.67 8.95
CA VAL A 107 -23.27 14.70 10.23
C VAL A 107 -23.77 13.63 11.20
N ASP A 108 -25.09 13.56 11.41
CA ASP A 108 -25.70 12.58 12.32
C ASP A 108 -25.34 11.13 11.97
N ALA A 109 -25.21 10.80 10.68
CA ALA A 109 -24.82 9.47 10.24
C ALA A 109 -23.33 9.19 10.50
N ILE A 110 -22.47 10.18 10.33
CA ILE A 110 -21.04 10.09 10.68
C ILE A 110 -20.89 9.87 12.19
N ALA A 111 -21.57 10.68 13.00
CA ALA A 111 -21.55 10.59 14.46
C ALA A 111 -22.09 9.23 14.96
N ALA A 112 -23.21 8.78 14.39
CA ALA A 112 -23.84 7.50 14.75
C ALA A 112 -22.93 6.29 14.50
N MET A 113 -22.10 6.35 13.46
CA MET A 113 -21.17 5.26 13.09
C MET A 113 -19.77 5.40 13.70
N GLY A 114 -19.40 6.57 14.25
CA GLY A 114 -18.11 6.80 14.87
C GLY A 114 -17.88 6.06 16.19
N SER A 115 -18.95 5.69 16.91
CA SER A 115 -18.88 4.91 18.15
C SER A 115 -19.31 3.46 17.92
N LYS A 116 -18.41 2.50 18.20
CA LYS A 116 -18.69 1.06 18.00
C LYS A 116 -19.90 0.58 18.79
N ALA A 117 -20.07 1.05 20.03
CA ALA A 117 -21.20 0.67 20.86
C ALA A 117 -22.53 1.24 20.32
N ALA A 118 -22.53 2.52 19.92
CA ALA A 118 -23.72 3.17 19.36
C ALA A 118 -24.10 2.55 18.00
N ALA A 119 -23.11 2.35 17.13
CA ALA A 119 -23.28 1.70 15.84
C ALA A 119 -23.90 0.30 16.01
N LYS A 120 -23.39 -0.52 16.94
CA LYS A 120 -23.96 -1.84 17.22
C LYS A 120 -25.38 -1.80 17.74
N ALA A 121 -25.71 -0.88 18.66
CA ALA A 121 -27.08 -0.74 19.14
C ALA A 121 -28.06 -0.41 18.00
N LEU A 122 -27.67 0.50 17.10
CA LEU A 122 -28.43 0.84 15.90
C LEU A 122 -28.58 -0.33 14.94
N MET A 123 -27.48 -1.06 14.67
CA MET A 123 -27.49 -2.23 13.82
C MET A 123 -28.37 -3.36 14.37
N HIS A 124 -28.32 -3.59 15.69
CA HIS A 124 -29.20 -4.54 16.36
C HIS A 124 -30.67 -4.14 16.21
N ALA A 125 -31.00 -2.87 16.43
CA ALA A 125 -32.36 -2.35 16.24
C ALA A 125 -32.83 -2.45 14.77
N ALA A 126 -31.91 -2.35 13.82
CA ALA A 126 -32.14 -2.52 12.39
C ALA A 126 -32.17 -3.99 11.93
N ALA A 127 -32.11 -4.95 12.85
CA ALA A 127 -32.06 -6.39 12.58
C ALA A 127 -30.88 -6.82 11.69
N VAL A 128 -29.77 -6.08 11.74
CA VAL A 128 -28.51 -6.44 11.08
C VAL A 128 -27.78 -7.48 11.96
N PRO A 129 -27.35 -8.63 11.42
CA PRO A 129 -26.64 -9.64 12.20
C PRO A 129 -25.38 -9.09 12.85
N LEU A 130 -25.23 -9.27 14.17
CA LEU A 130 -24.05 -8.85 14.93
C LEU A 130 -23.24 -10.06 15.39
N VAL A 131 -21.92 -9.89 15.52
CA VAL A 131 -21.07 -10.89 16.16
C VAL A 131 -21.57 -11.10 17.60
N PRO A 132 -21.83 -12.35 18.04
CA PRO A 132 -22.19 -12.63 19.42
C PRO A 132 -21.17 -12.00 20.37
N GLY A 133 -21.65 -11.29 21.38
CA GLY A 133 -20.76 -10.52 22.24
C GLY A 133 -21.50 -9.77 23.34
N TYR A 134 -20.71 -9.14 24.20
CA TYR A 134 -21.17 -8.24 25.25
C TYR A 134 -20.78 -6.80 24.93
N HIS A 135 -21.75 -5.90 24.97
CA HIS A 135 -21.60 -4.47 24.66
C HIS A 135 -22.25 -3.57 25.72
N GLY A 136 -22.65 -4.16 26.84
CA GLY A 136 -23.43 -3.47 27.86
C GLY A 136 -22.63 -2.46 28.68
N ASP A 137 -23.36 -1.68 29.47
CA ASP A 137 -22.78 -0.63 30.32
C ASP A 137 -22.11 -1.15 31.59
N ASP A 138 -22.36 -2.40 31.97
CA ASP A 138 -21.77 -3.00 33.17
C ASP A 138 -20.35 -3.51 32.87
N GLN A 139 -19.38 -2.66 33.21
CA GLN A 139 -17.96 -2.86 32.98
C GLN A 139 -17.24 -3.50 34.18
N ASP A 140 -17.98 -4.07 35.15
CA ASP A 140 -17.37 -4.82 36.24
C ASP A 140 -16.56 -6.02 35.71
N ALA A 141 -15.33 -6.19 36.21
CA ALA A 141 -14.42 -7.21 35.71
C ALA A 141 -14.96 -8.64 35.88
N SER A 142 -15.69 -8.91 36.98
CA SER A 142 -16.30 -10.23 37.22
C SER A 142 -17.47 -10.47 36.28
N ASN A 143 -18.25 -9.44 35.99
CA ASN A 143 -19.32 -9.51 35.00
C ASN A 143 -18.77 -9.77 33.59
N LEU A 144 -17.78 -8.99 33.16
CA LEU A 144 -17.10 -9.15 31.87
C LEU A 144 -16.51 -10.56 31.70
N HIS A 145 -15.91 -11.11 32.75
CA HIS A 145 -15.38 -12.48 32.72
C HIS A 145 -16.49 -13.52 32.56
N ARG A 146 -17.59 -13.39 33.32
CA ARG A 146 -18.77 -14.26 33.18
C ARG A 146 -19.39 -14.19 31.79
N GLU A 147 -19.48 -13.00 31.19
CA GLU A 147 -19.98 -12.81 29.82
C GLU A 147 -19.04 -13.48 28.79
N ALA A 148 -17.72 -13.35 28.95
CA ALA A 148 -16.76 -14.06 28.10
C ALA A 148 -16.90 -15.58 28.20
N ASP A 149 -17.10 -16.12 29.40
CA ASP A 149 -17.35 -17.55 29.62
C ASP A 149 -18.67 -18.00 28.95
N ALA A 150 -19.71 -17.16 28.98
CA ALA A 150 -21.00 -17.44 28.35
C ALA A 150 -20.95 -17.40 26.81
N ILE A 151 -20.18 -16.45 26.23
CA ILE A 151 -19.92 -16.37 24.78
C ILE A 151 -19.09 -17.58 24.32
N GLY A 152 -18.18 -18.04 25.17
CA GLY A 152 -17.28 -19.15 24.94
C GLY A 152 -16.03 -18.74 24.15
N TYR A 153 -14.88 -19.32 24.52
CA TYR A 153 -13.58 -19.00 23.92
C TYR A 153 -13.36 -19.66 22.54
N PRO A 154 -12.48 -19.11 21.68
CA PRO A 154 -11.77 -17.84 21.87
C PRO A 154 -12.70 -16.62 21.77
N VAL A 155 -12.39 -15.57 22.53
CA VAL A 155 -13.08 -14.27 22.51
C VAL A 155 -12.08 -13.15 22.16
N LEU A 156 -12.60 -12.04 21.66
CA LEU A 156 -11.85 -10.85 21.31
C LEU A 156 -12.29 -9.70 22.22
N LEU A 157 -11.36 -9.20 23.03
CA LEU A 157 -11.51 -7.95 23.76
C LEU A 157 -11.21 -6.79 22.82
N LYS A 158 -12.06 -5.77 22.81
CA LYS A 158 -11.87 -4.53 22.03
C LYS A 158 -12.14 -3.32 22.89
N ALA A 159 -11.36 -2.25 22.72
CA ALA A 159 -11.72 -0.94 23.22
C ALA A 159 -13.06 -0.47 22.59
N SER A 160 -13.91 0.17 23.40
CA SER A 160 -15.21 0.69 22.94
C SER A 160 -15.08 1.90 22.02
N ALA A 161 -14.00 2.66 22.17
CA ALA A 161 -13.64 3.81 21.35
C ALA A 161 -12.41 3.50 20.47
N GLY A 162 -12.32 4.18 19.32
CA GLY A 162 -11.17 4.08 18.40
C GLY A 162 -11.29 3.02 17.31
N GLY A 163 -10.38 3.08 16.33
CA GLY A 163 -10.31 2.19 15.16
C GLY A 163 -8.88 1.67 14.88
N GLY A 164 -8.72 0.89 13.81
CA GLY A 164 -7.38 0.45 13.33
C GLY A 164 -6.68 -0.62 14.17
N GLY A 165 -7.44 -1.46 14.88
CA GLY A 165 -6.91 -2.63 15.59
C GLY A 165 -6.15 -2.38 16.90
N LYS A 166 -5.99 -1.12 17.32
CA LYS A 166 -5.42 -0.75 18.63
C LYS A 166 -6.39 -1.11 19.77
N GLY A 167 -5.88 -1.65 20.88
CA GLY A 167 -6.71 -2.09 22.00
C GLY A 167 -7.53 -3.35 21.70
N MET A 168 -7.04 -4.24 20.83
CA MET A 168 -7.67 -5.54 20.57
C MET A 168 -6.81 -6.69 21.11
N ARG A 169 -7.43 -7.64 21.81
CA ARG A 169 -6.73 -8.83 22.33
C ARG A 169 -7.58 -10.09 22.20
N VAL A 170 -7.01 -11.10 21.55
CA VAL A 170 -7.60 -12.44 21.54
C VAL A 170 -7.31 -13.12 22.87
N VAL A 171 -8.34 -13.70 23.48
CA VAL A 171 -8.25 -14.51 24.70
C VAL A 171 -8.71 -15.92 24.33
N GLU A 172 -7.84 -16.90 24.51
CA GLU A 172 -8.11 -18.29 24.12
C GLU A 172 -8.73 -19.13 25.24
N ARG A 173 -8.55 -18.72 26.50
CA ARG A 173 -8.99 -19.47 27.68
C ARG A 173 -9.47 -18.54 28.79
N SER A 174 -10.40 -19.04 29.61
CA SER A 174 -10.96 -18.29 30.75
C SER A 174 -9.90 -17.82 31.75
N ASP A 175 -8.90 -18.65 32.04
CA ASP A 175 -7.83 -18.33 32.99
C ASP A 175 -6.99 -17.10 32.57
N ASP A 176 -6.90 -16.82 31.26
CA ASP A 176 -6.11 -15.72 30.70
C ASP A 176 -6.89 -14.39 30.68
N PHE A 177 -8.22 -14.44 30.84
CA PHE A 177 -9.11 -13.30 30.67
C PHE A 177 -8.80 -12.12 31.61
N PRO A 178 -8.59 -12.30 32.93
CA PRO A 178 -8.36 -11.17 33.84
C PRO A 178 -7.11 -10.34 33.46
N ALA A 179 -6.03 -11.02 33.08
CA ALA A 179 -4.79 -10.35 32.67
C ALA A 179 -4.97 -9.61 31.33
N ALA A 180 -5.66 -10.24 30.38
CA ALA A 180 -5.97 -9.64 29.08
C ALA A 180 -6.88 -8.41 29.20
N LEU A 181 -7.91 -8.48 30.04
CA LEU A 181 -8.83 -7.37 30.33
C LEU A 181 -8.09 -6.16 30.89
N ALA A 182 -7.31 -6.35 31.96
CA ALA A 182 -6.56 -5.26 32.58
C ALA A 182 -5.56 -4.61 31.59
N SER A 183 -4.98 -5.41 30.69
CA SER A 183 -4.10 -4.92 29.64
C SER A 183 -4.85 -4.12 28.58
N CYS A 184 -6.01 -4.60 28.13
CA CYS A 184 -6.88 -3.92 27.18
C CYS A 184 -7.39 -2.58 27.71
N GLN A 185 -7.81 -2.52 28.98
CA GLN A 185 -8.30 -1.30 29.62
C GLN A 185 -7.19 -0.23 29.74
N ARG A 186 -5.97 -0.63 30.13
CA ARG A 186 -4.83 0.30 30.18
C ARG A 186 -4.52 0.91 28.81
N GLU A 187 -4.50 0.08 27.77
CA GLU A 187 -4.25 0.54 26.40
C GLU A 187 -5.38 1.42 25.87
N ALA A 188 -6.64 1.08 26.18
CA ALA A 188 -7.79 1.88 25.81
C ALA A 188 -7.78 3.25 26.50
N ALA A 189 -7.47 3.29 27.81
CA ALA A 189 -7.33 4.52 28.57
C ALA A 189 -6.18 5.40 28.04
N SER A 190 -5.01 4.82 27.76
CA SER A 190 -3.86 5.57 27.26
C SER A 190 -4.04 6.09 25.84
N SER A 191 -4.75 5.32 24.99
CA SER A 191 -4.89 5.64 23.57
C SER A 191 -6.12 6.50 23.26
N PHE A 192 -7.20 6.35 24.03
CA PHE A 192 -8.50 6.93 23.72
C PHE A 192 -9.15 7.68 24.91
N GLY A 193 -8.49 7.72 26.07
CA GLY A 193 -9.05 8.35 27.27
C GLY A 193 -10.30 7.64 27.82
N ASN A 194 -10.57 6.41 27.38
CA ASN A 194 -11.75 5.64 27.73
C ASN A 194 -11.34 4.17 27.97
N ASP A 195 -11.59 3.66 29.18
CA ASP A 195 -11.21 2.31 29.60
C ASP A 195 -12.28 1.24 29.31
N ARG A 196 -13.42 1.62 28.73
CA ARG A 196 -14.52 0.71 28.44
C ARG A 196 -14.15 -0.28 27.34
N VAL A 197 -14.54 -1.53 27.53
CA VAL A 197 -14.29 -2.63 26.60
C VAL A 197 -15.57 -3.30 26.12
N LEU A 198 -15.45 -3.94 24.97
CA LEU A 198 -16.43 -4.81 24.34
C LEU A 198 -15.84 -6.22 24.26
N ILE A 199 -16.70 -7.23 24.39
CA ILE A 199 -16.33 -8.64 24.23
C ILE A 199 -17.05 -9.16 23.00
N GLU A 200 -16.35 -9.81 22.09
CA GLU A 200 -16.93 -10.44 20.91
C GLU A 200 -16.43 -11.86 20.78
N LYS A 201 -17.24 -12.72 20.16
CA LYS A 201 -16.76 -14.03 19.74
C LYS A 201 -15.63 -13.85 18.73
N TYR A 202 -14.49 -14.49 18.98
CA TYR A 202 -13.41 -14.51 18.00
C TYR A 202 -13.71 -15.57 16.94
N LEU A 203 -13.80 -15.13 15.68
CA LEU A 203 -14.04 -16.01 14.55
C LEU A 203 -12.70 -16.54 14.02
N THR A 204 -12.59 -17.87 13.86
CA THR A 204 -11.40 -18.52 13.33
C THR A 204 -11.49 -18.62 11.80
N ARG A 205 -10.43 -18.18 11.11
CA ARG A 205 -10.35 -18.07 9.64
C ARG A 205 -11.53 -17.31 9.00
N PRO A 206 -11.84 -16.08 9.44
CA PRO A 206 -12.93 -15.35 8.86
C PRO A 206 -12.55 -14.74 7.50
N ARG A 207 -13.55 -14.55 6.64
CA ARG A 207 -13.44 -13.68 5.46
C ARG A 207 -13.91 -12.29 5.82
N HIS A 208 -13.21 -11.28 5.30
CA HIS A 208 -13.64 -9.89 5.36
C HIS A 208 -14.35 -9.58 4.05
N VAL A 209 -15.67 -9.50 4.08
CA VAL A 209 -16.50 -9.19 2.92
C VAL A 209 -17.31 -7.95 3.21
N GLU A 210 -17.34 -7.03 2.27
CA GLU A 210 -17.99 -5.74 2.45
C GLU A 210 -18.99 -5.47 1.33
N VAL A 211 -19.99 -4.63 1.61
CA VAL A 211 -21.03 -4.27 0.67
C VAL A 211 -21.01 -2.78 0.44
N GLN A 212 -20.88 -2.38 -0.83
CA GLN A 212 -21.03 -0.98 -1.23
C GLN A 212 -22.49 -0.57 -1.11
N VAL A 213 -22.77 0.52 -0.41
CA VAL A 213 -24.11 1.12 -0.36
C VAL A 213 -24.10 2.53 -0.94
N PHE A 214 -25.26 2.95 -1.41
CA PHE A 214 -25.51 4.30 -1.88
C PHE A 214 -26.89 4.77 -1.40
N GLY A 215 -26.95 5.93 -0.75
CA GLY A 215 -28.21 6.58 -0.36
C GLY A 215 -28.36 7.96 -0.99
N ASP A 216 -29.59 8.40 -1.23
CA ASP A 216 -29.89 9.78 -1.66
C ASP A 216 -30.76 10.53 -0.65
N THR A 217 -30.95 11.84 -0.87
CA THR A 217 -31.81 12.69 -0.04
C THR A 217 -33.31 12.47 -0.27
N HIS A 218 -33.68 11.56 -1.16
CA HIS A 218 -35.07 11.22 -1.51
C HIS A 218 -35.54 9.94 -0.80
N GLY A 219 -34.70 9.37 0.08
CA GLY A 219 -34.98 8.16 0.83
C GLY A 219 -34.71 6.87 0.04
N ASN A 220 -34.11 6.96 -1.15
CA ASN A 220 -33.68 5.78 -1.87
C ASN A 220 -32.35 5.29 -1.32
N THR A 221 -32.20 3.97 -1.27
CA THR A 221 -30.96 3.33 -0.83
C THR A 221 -30.80 2.02 -1.59
N VAL A 222 -29.64 1.80 -2.18
CA VAL A 222 -29.28 0.59 -2.94
C VAL A 222 -27.93 0.05 -2.46
N TYR A 223 -27.65 -1.22 -2.74
CA TYR A 223 -26.32 -1.80 -2.62
C TYR A 223 -25.75 -2.14 -3.99
N LEU A 224 -24.46 -1.86 -4.19
CA LEU A 224 -23.69 -2.12 -5.41
C LEU A 224 -22.81 -3.37 -5.24
N PHE A 225 -23.44 -4.45 -4.76
CA PHE A 225 -22.86 -5.76 -4.53
C PHE A 225 -21.68 -5.77 -3.53
N ASP A 226 -21.01 -6.92 -3.46
CA ASP A 226 -20.01 -7.27 -2.47
C ASP A 226 -18.58 -7.23 -3.00
N ARG A 227 -17.63 -7.04 -2.09
CA ARG A 227 -16.17 -7.16 -2.30
C ARG A 227 -15.57 -8.06 -1.24
N ASP A 228 -14.59 -8.88 -1.61
CA ASP A 228 -13.75 -9.60 -0.66
C ASP A 228 -12.45 -8.84 -0.45
N CYS A 229 -12.16 -8.49 0.80
CA CYS A 229 -10.96 -7.79 1.25
C CYS A 229 -10.17 -8.62 2.27
N SER A 230 -10.32 -9.95 2.24
CA SER A 230 -9.72 -10.85 3.23
C SER A 230 -8.20 -10.85 3.16
N VAL A 231 -7.61 -10.58 2.00
CA VAL A 231 -6.15 -10.53 1.87
C VAL A 231 -5.63 -9.21 2.41
N GLN A 232 -5.24 -9.26 3.68
CA GLN A 232 -4.74 -8.13 4.44
C GLN A 232 -3.48 -8.48 5.22
N ARG A 233 -2.67 -7.46 5.51
CA ARG A 233 -1.48 -7.55 6.35
C ARG A 233 -1.63 -6.61 7.54
N ARG A 234 -1.62 -7.13 8.77
CA ARG A 234 -1.78 -6.31 10.00
C ARG A 234 -2.95 -5.32 9.90
N HIS A 235 -4.10 -5.80 9.43
CA HIS A 235 -5.33 -5.02 9.19
C HIS A 235 -5.25 -3.97 8.06
N GLN A 236 -4.22 -4.00 7.22
CA GLN A 236 -4.15 -3.22 5.99
C GLN A 236 -4.55 -4.09 4.79
N LYS A 237 -5.60 -3.72 4.05
CA LYS A 237 -6.03 -4.41 2.83
C LYS A 237 -4.94 -4.34 1.76
N VAL A 238 -4.68 -5.46 1.07
CA VAL A 238 -3.58 -5.61 0.10
C VAL A 238 -4.08 -6.00 -1.29
N LEU A 239 -5.02 -6.96 -1.34
CA LEU A 239 -5.74 -7.36 -2.54
C LEU A 239 -7.24 -7.35 -2.24
N GLU A 240 -8.01 -6.86 -3.19
CA GLU A 240 -9.46 -6.78 -3.13
C GLU A 240 -10.07 -7.35 -4.41
N GLU A 241 -11.22 -8.00 -4.31
CA GLU A 241 -11.89 -8.53 -5.49
C GLU A 241 -13.41 -8.39 -5.42
N ALA A 242 -14.02 -8.17 -6.59
CA ALA A 242 -15.47 -8.06 -6.74
C ALA A 242 -15.94 -8.91 -7.93
N PRO A 243 -17.05 -9.66 -7.82
CA PRO A 243 -17.75 -9.99 -6.57
C PRO A 243 -16.90 -10.88 -5.64
N ALA A 244 -17.29 -11.04 -4.38
CA ALA A 244 -16.61 -11.94 -3.46
C ALA A 244 -16.76 -13.41 -3.95
N PRO A 245 -15.66 -14.17 -4.07
CA PRO A 245 -15.70 -15.50 -4.67
C PRO A 245 -16.42 -16.51 -3.78
N GLY A 246 -17.14 -17.44 -4.40
CA GLY A 246 -17.79 -18.55 -3.69
C GLY A 246 -18.96 -18.17 -2.79
N LEU A 247 -19.45 -16.92 -2.84
CA LEU A 247 -20.71 -16.54 -2.17
C LEU A 247 -21.90 -17.00 -3.00
N HIS A 248 -22.81 -17.73 -2.34
CA HIS A 248 -24.08 -18.12 -2.91
C HIS A 248 -25.02 -16.90 -3.02
N ASP A 249 -25.90 -16.89 -4.03
CA ASP A 249 -26.68 -15.69 -4.39
C ASP A 249 -27.65 -15.24 -3.30
N ASP A 250 -28.19 -16.18 -2.52
CA ASP A 250 -29.07 -15.92 -1.37
C ASP A 250 -28.32 -15.25 -0.21
N VAL A 251 -27.11 -15.73 0.11
CA VAL A 251 -26.23 -15.09 1.11
C VAL A 251 -25.85 -13.69 0.66
N ARG A 252 -25.47 -13.53 -0.62
CA ARG A 252 -25.16 -12.20 -1.19
C ARG A 252 -26.35 -11.25 -1.08
N GLN A 253 -27.54 -11.72 -1.44
CA GLN A 253 -28.75 -10.93 -1.33
C GLN A 253 -29.07 -10.55 0.13
N ALA A 254 -28.93 -11.49 1.07
CA ALA A 254 -29.16 -11.25 2.49
C ALA A 254 -28.18 -10.20 3.05
N MET A 255 -26.89 -10.30 2.69
CA MET A 255 -25.88 -9.29 3.04
C MET A 255 -26.20 -7.92 2.45
N GLY A 256 -26.59 -7.87 1.17
CA GLY A 256 -26.99 -6.63 0.51
C GLY A 256 -28.19 -5.95 1.18
N GLN A 257 -29.20 -6.75 1.55
CA GLN A 257 -30.37 -6.26 2.27
C GLN A 257 -30.03 -5.78 3.69
N ALA A 258 -29.16 -6.50 4.40
CA ALA A 258 -28.67 -6.07 5.70
C ALA A 258 -27.88 -4.76 5.61
N ALA A 259 -27.05 -4.59 4.58
CA ALA A 259 -26.30 -3.35 4.33
C ALA A 259 -27.23 -2.16 4.02
N VAL A 260 -28.28 -2.36 3.23
CA VAL A 260 -29.31 -1.33 2.99
C VAL A 260 -30.08 -1.01 4.27
N ALA A 261 -30.41 -2.00 5.09
CA ALA A 261 -31.06 -1.78 6.38
C ALA A 261 -30.16 -0.95 7.32
N ALA A 262 -28.86 -1.27 7.39
CA ALA A 262 -27.86 -0.50 8.12
C ALA A 262 -27.82 0.97 7.67
N ALA A 263 -27.70 1.20 6.36
CA ALA A 263 -27.67 2.55 5.79
C ALA A 263 -28.96 3.34 6.06
N ARG A 264 -30.13 2.70 5.94
CA ARG A 264 -31.42 3.34 6.24
C ARG A 264 -31.58 3.68 7.72
N ALA A 265 -31.04 2.86 8.63
CA ALA A 265 -31.12 3.10 10.07
C ALA A 265 -30.46 4.42 10.51
N VAL A 266 -29.54 4.95 9.70
CA VAL A 266 -28.87 6.24 9.94
C VAL A 266 -29.16 7.30 8.88
N ASN A 267 -30.20 7.11 8.06
CA ASN A 267 -30.57 8.04 6.98
C ASN A 267 -29.37 8.39 6.08
N TYR A 268 -28.59 7.38 5.71
CA TYR A 268 -27.31 7.55 5.03
C TYR A 268 -27.47 8.19 3.64
N VAL A 269 -26.55 9.09 3.28
CA VAL A 269 -26.50 9.78 1.96
C VAL A 269 -25.10 9.63 1.37
N GLY A 270 -25.02 9.54 0.04
CA GLY A 270 -23.76 9.36 -0.66
C GLY A 270 -23.29 7.90 -0.66
N ALA A 271 -22.00 7.71 -0.94
CA ALA A 271 -21.35 6.40 -0.93
C ALA A 271 -20.94 6.00 0.49
N GLY A 272 -21.17 4.74 0.85
CA GLY A 272 -20.72 4.15 2.11
C GLY A 272 -20.42 2.68 1.93
N THR A 273 -19.74 2.07 2.89
CA THR A 273 -19.47 0.63 2.85
C THR A 273 -19.77 0.00 4.19
N VAL A 274 -20.58 -1.06 4.15
CA VAL A 274 -20.88 -1.87 5.32
C VAL A 274 -19.96 -3.09 5.30
N GLU A 275 -19.08 -3.18 6.29
CA GLU A 275 -18.10 -4.25 6.41
C GLU A 275 -18.68 -5.40 7.23
N PHE A 276 -18.57 -6.62 6.70
CA PHE A 276 -18.97 -7.85 7.36
C PHE A 276 -17.77 -8.77 7.58
N ILE A 277 -17.84 -9.52 8.67
CA ILE A 277 -16.96 -10.64 8.94
C ILE A 277 -17.76 -11.93 8.76
N MET A 278 -17.22 -12.88 7.99
CA MET A 278 -17.92 -14.10 7.59
C MET A 278 -17.19 -15.37 8.02
N THR A 279 -17.94 -16.38 8.46
CA THR A 279 -17.44 -17.74 8.71
C THR A 279 -18.41 -18.74 8.10
N GLY A 280 -17.99 -19.42 7.03
CA GLY A 280 -18.91 -20.21 6.20
C GLY A 280 -19.94 -19.29 5.54
N GLU A 281 -21.22 -19.58 5.72
CA GLU A 281 -22.34 -18.77 5.21
C GLU A 281 -22.84 -17.71 6.22
N ALA A 282 -22.41 -17.80 7.48
CA ALA A 282 -22.79 -16.82 8.50
C ALA A 282 -21.97 -15.54 8.33
N PHE A 283 -22.66 -14.40 8.32
CA PHE A 283 -22.05 -13.08 8.24
C PHE A 283 -22.50 -12.20 9.41
N TYR A 284 -21.62 -11.30 9.83
CA TYR A 284 -21.85 -10.42 10.97
C TYR A 284 -21.30 -9.04 10.67
N PHE A 285 -22.07 -8.00 10.98
CA PHE A 285 -21.64 -6.62 10.86
C PHE A 285 -20.42 -6.34 11.73
N MET A 286 -19.44 -5.70 11.13
CA MET A 286 -18.22 -5.27 11.80
C MET A 286 -18.26 -3.76 12.04
N GLU A 287 -18.39 -2.98 10.97
CA GLU A 287 -18.50 -1.53 11.01
C GLU A 287 -19.08 -0.98 9.69
N MET A 288 -19.39 0.31 9.67
CA MET A 288 -19.76 1.03 8.46
C MET A 288 -18.80 2.20 8.26
N ASN A 289 -18.06 2.18 7.16
CA ASN A 289 -17.20 3.29 6.78
C ASN A 289 -18.04 4.35 6.08
N THR A 290 -18.05 5.56 6.63
CA THR A 290 -18.97 6.64 6.24
C THR A 290 -18.40 7.48 5.10
N ARG A 291 -17.81 6.80 4.10
CA ARG A 291 -17.04 7.39 3.00
C ARG A 291 -16.97 6.46 1.79
N LEU A 292 -16.42 6.97 0.70
CA LEU A 292 -15.96 6.13 -0.41
C LEU A 292 -14.80 5.24 0.07
N GLN A 293 -14.80 3.96 -0.30
CA GLN A 293 -13.69 3.05 0.00
C GLN A 293 -12.55 3.20 -1.02
N VAL A 294 -11.33 2.84 -0.62
CA VAL A 294 -10.15 2.92 -1.48
C VAL A 294 -10.33 2.01 -2.70
N GLU A 295 -10.85 0.81 -2.43
CA GLU A 295 -11.15 -0.32 -3.30
C GLU A 295 -12.50 -0.20 -4.03
N HIS A 296 -13.14 0.97 -4.03
CA HIS A 296 -14.33 1.19 -4.87
C HIS A 296 -14.12 0.86 -6.37
N PRO A 297 -12.92 0.97 -6.98
CA PRO A 297 -12.76 0.66 -8.40
C PRO A 297 -13.15 -0.78 -8.77
N VAL A 298 -12.96 -1.79 -7.91
CA VAL A 298 -13.43 -3.15 -8.26
C VAL A 298 -14.94 -3.22 -8.42
N THR A 299 -15.69 -2.45 -7.61
CA THR A 299 -17.14 -2.30 -7.77
C THR A 299 -17.47 -1.54 -9.05
N GLU A 300 -16.76 -0.46 -9.37
CA GLU A 300 -16.96 0.30 -10.62
C GLU A 300 -16.75 -0.57 -11.86
N MET A 301 -15.71 -1.42 -11.85
CA MET A 301 -15.34 -2.26 -12.98
C MET A 301 -16.36 -3.36 -13.25
N VAL A 302 -16.96 -3.96 -12.22
CA VAL A 302 -17.99 -4.98 -12.42
C VAL A 302 -19.39 -4.43 -12.63
N THR A 303 -19.68 -3.21 -12.17
CA THR A 303 -21.01 -2.59 -12.33
C THR A 303 -21.10 -1.68 -13.55
N GLY A 304 -19.98 -1.16 -14.05
CA GLY A 304 -19.95 -0.14 -15.09
C GLY A 304 -20.33 1.27 -14.61
N LEU A 305 -20.37 1.51 -13.29
CA LEU A 305 -20.83 2.75 -12.68
C LEU A 305 -19.65 3.56 -12.13
N ASP A 306 -19.67 4.88 -12.32
CA ASP A 306 -18.73 5.80 -11.67
C ASP A 306 -19.34 6.27 -10.34
N LEU A 307 -18.76 5.81 -9.22
CA LEU A 307 -19.30 6.09 -7.88
C LEU A 307 -19.06 7.54 -7.47
N VAL A 308 -17.96 8.16 -7.93
CA VAL A 308 -17.70 9.58 -7.69
C VAL A 308 -18.74 10.43 -8.44
N GLU A 309 -19.10 10.06 -9.66
CA GLU A 309 -20.20 10.74 -10.38
C GLU A 309 -21.51 10.65 -9.61
N TRP A 310 -21.84 9.47 -9.08
CA TRP A 310 -23.04 9.30 -8.24
C TRP A 310 -22.96 10.17 -6.98
N GLN A 311 -21.79 10.30 -6.35
CA GLN A 311 -21.63 11.14 -5.16
C GLN A 311 -21.91 12.61 -5.48
N LEU A 312 -21.40 13.10 -6.61
CA LEU A 312 -21.62 14.48 -7.07
C LEU A 312 -23.08 14.76 -7.44
N ARG A 313 -23.76 13.80 -8.09
CA ARG A 313 -25.19 13.89 -8.43
C ARG A 313 -26.05 13.93 -7.18
N VAL A 314 -25.86 12.98 -6.27
CA VAL A 314 -26.63 12.90 -5.02
C VAL A 314 -26.38 14.12 -4.13
N ALA A 315 -25.13 14.56 -3.99
CA ALA A 315 -24.82 15.78 -3.24
C ALA A 315 -25.42 17.04 -3.89
N SER A 316 -25.66 17.02 -5.21
CA SER A 316 -26.41 18.07 -5.92
C SER A 316 -27.94 17.98 -5.74
N GLY A 317 -28.43 17.02 -4.96
CA GLY A 317 -29.86 16.78 -4.72
C GLY A 317 -30.55 15.92 -5.79
N GLU A 318 -29.82 15.31 -6.72
CA GLU A 318 -30.41 14.37 -7.68
C GLU A 318 -30.75 13.02 -7.01
N PRO A 319 -31.81 12.33 -7.44
CA PRO A 319 -32.07 10.96 -7.00
C PRO A 319 -31.02 9.97 -7.55
N LEU A 320 -30.96 8.79 -6.95
CA LEU A 320 -30.13 7.70 -7.47
C LEU A 320 -30.47 7.39 -8.94
N PRO A 321 -29.47 7.27 -9.83
CA PRO A 321 -29.73 7.03 -11.26
C PRO A 321 -30.36 5.68 -11.58
N LEU A 322 -30.18 4.67 -10.73
CA LEU A 322 -30.67 3.31 -10.91
C LEU A 322 -31.28 2.76 -9.62
N LYS A 323 -32.32 1.94 -9.77
CA LYS A 323 -32.92 1.15 -8.69
C LYS A 323 -32.18 -0.18 -8.50
N GLN A 324 -32.44 -0.84 -7.37
CA GLN A 324 -31.78 -2.09 -6.99
C GLN A 324 -31.90 -3.19 -8.05
N ASP A 325 -33.05 -3.28 -8.72
CA ASP A 325 -33.37 -4.28 -9.74
C ASP A 325 -32.83 -3.92 -11.14
N GLU A 326 -32.23 -2.74 -11.31
CA GLU A 326 -31.55 -2.29 -12.54
C GLU A 326 -30.03 -2.51 -12.47
N LEU A 327 -29.49 -2.69 -11.28
CA LEU A 327 -28.06 -2.93 -11.04
C LEU A 327 -27.63 -4.33 -11.50
N ARG A 328 -26.47 -4.42 -12.14
CA ARG A 328 -25.91 -5.67 -12.67
C ARG A 328 -24.44 -5.80 -12.30
N VAL A 329 -23.98 -7.04 -12.16
CA VAL A 329 -22.56 -7.41 -12.08
C VAL A 329 -22.19 -8.08 -13.39
N GLN A 330 -21.06 -7.70 -13.96
CA GLN A 330 -20.48 -8.33 -15.14
C GLN A 330 -19.01 -8.65 -14.89
N GLY A 331 -18.63 -9.90 -15.14
CA GLY A 331 -17.25 -10.36 -14.99
C GLY A 331 -16.76 -10.34 -13.54
N HIS A 332 -15.44 -10.24 -13.41
CA HIS A 332 -14.75 -10.25 -12.12
C HIS A 332 -13.62 -9.22 -12.15
N ALA A 333 -13.48 -8.44 -11.09
CA ALA A 333 -12.43 -7.45 -10.93
C ALA A 333 -11.53 -7.80 -9.75
N LEU A 334 -10.23 -7.54 -9.91
CA LEU A 334 -9.25 -7.58 -8.84
C LEU A 334 -8.52 -6.25 -8.76
N GLU A 335 -8.24 -5.80 -7.55
CA GLU A 335 -7.39 -4.65 -7.26
C GLU A 335 -6.19 -5.10 -6.42
N ALA A 336 -5.04 -4.48 -6.69
CA ALA A 336 -3.83 -4.63 -5.92
C ALA A 336 -3.27 -3.26 -5.55
N ARG A 337 -2.96 -3.08 -4.27
CA ARG A 337 -2.35 -1.84 -3.76
C ARG A 337 -0.82 -1.91 -3.86
N LEU A 338 -0.28 -1.20 -4.84
CA LEU A 338 1.17 -1.06 -5.02
C LEU A 338 1.70 -0.02 -4.03
N TYR A 339 2.47 -0.46 -3.05
CA TYR A 339 3.06 0.37 -2.01
C TYR A 339 4.58 0.49 -2.15
N ALA A 340 5.11 1.67 -1.79
CA ALA A 340 6.53 1.88 -1.53
C ALA A 340 6.88 1.33 -0.14
N GLU A 341 7.18 0.04 -0.07
CA GLU A 341 7.54 -0.68 1.15
C GLU A 341 8.48 -1.85 0.83
N ASN A 342 9.18 -2.36 1.85
CA ASN A 342 10.10 -3.50 1.70
C ASN A 342 9.55 -4.75 2.40
N PRO A 343 8.85 -5.66 1.69
CA PRO A 343 8.31 -6.89 2.29
C PRO A 343 9.36 -7.74 3.01
N ALA A 344 10.58 -7.85 2.46
CA ALA A 344 11.65 -8.67 3.03
C ALA A 344 12.12 -8.16 4.41
N ARG A 345 11.97 -6.86 4.67
CA ARG A 345 12.30 -6.23 5.95
C ARG A 345 11.07 -6.00 6.84
N GLY A 346 10.04 -6.83 6.72
CA GLY A 346 8.82 -6.70 7.52
C GLY A 346 7.93 -5.52 7.09
N PHE A 347 8.00 -5.18 5.80
CA PHE A 347 7.24 -4.12 5.15
C PHE A 347 7.48 -2.72 5.68
N LEU A 348 8.74 -2.41 6.01
CA LEU A 348 9.11 -1.04 6.33
C LEU A 348 8.80 -0.13 5.13
N PRO A 349 8.15 1.03 5.36
CA PRO A 349 7.91 1.98 4.28
C PRO A 349 9.21 2.47 3.66
N SER A 350 9.17 2.73 2.35
CA SER A 350 10.28 3.26 1.58
C SER A 350 9.94 4.70 1.14
N THR A 351 10.87 5.63 1.37
CA THR A 351 10.74 7.04 0.97
C THR A 351 11.93 7.44 0.12
N GLY A 352 11.76 8.45 -0.73
CA GLY A 352 12.74 8.82 -1.75
C GLY A 352 12.08 9.13 -3.09
N THR A 353 12.89 9.23 -4.16
CA THR A 353 12.43 9.64 -5.49
C THR A 353 12.19 8.43 -6.38
N LEU A 354 11.07 8.44 -7.11
CA LEU A 354 10.75 7.48 -8.17
C LEU A 354 11.62 7.78 -9.40
N LYS A 355 12.88 7.34 -9.41
CA LYS A 355 13.85 7.61 -10.50
C LYS A 355 13.39 7.03 -11.84
N HIS A 356 12.70 5.91 -11.81
CA HIS A 356 12.02 5.28 -12.94
C HIS A 356 10.70 4.74 -12.45
N LEU A 357 9.61 5.05 -13.16
CA LEU A 357 8.30 4.50 -12.87
C LEU A 357 7.60 4.13 -14.18
N ARG A 358 7.39 2.83 -14.38
CA ARG A 358 6.49 2.34 -15.42
C ARG A 358 5.42 1.45 -14.82
N LEU A 359 4.18 1.90 -14.91
CA LEU A 359 2.99 1.14 -14.58
C LEU A 359 2.47 0.38 -15.82
N PRO A 360 1.65 -0.67 -15.66
CA PRO A 360 1.09 -1.42 -16.78
C PRO A 360 0.28 -0.52 -17.72
N ALA A 361 0.28 -0.87 -19.01
CA ALA A 361 -0.55 -0.18 -19.99
C ALA A 361 -2.04 -0.45 -19.70
N GLY A 362 -2.83 0.62 -19.65
CA GLY A 362 -4.25 0.58 -19.31
C GLY A 362 -4.86 1.98 -19.39
N VAL A 363 -6.08 2.11 -18.90
CA VAL A 363 -6.73 3.42 -18.70
C VAL A 363 -6.43 3.97 -17.31
N GLU A 364 -6.53 5.29 -17.14
CA GLU A 364 -6.36 5.95 -15.85
C GLU A 364 -7.71 6.50 -15.37
N PHE A 365 -8.14 6.15 -14.16
CA PHE A 365 -9.40 6.64 -13.53
C PHE A 365 -10.68 6.44 -14.36
N ALA A 366 -10.68 5.53 -15.34
CA ALA A 366 -11.80 5.29 -16.25
C ALA A 366 -12.27 3.83 -16.21
N ILE A 367 -13.54 3.62 -16.53
CA ILE A 367 -14.20 2.31 -16.56
C ILE A 367 -14.24 1.79 -18.00
N GLY A 368 -14.29 0.47 -18.17
CA GLY A 368 -14.53 -0.17 -19.47
C GLY A 368 -13.29 -0.68 -20.20
N ALA A 369 -12.15 -0.80 -19.52
CA ALA A 369 -10.94 -1.46 -20.03
C ALA A 369 -10.53 -2.62 -19.12
N SER A 370 -9.81 -3.62 -19.65
CA SER A 370 -9.37 -4.77 -18.85
C SER A 370 -8.30 -4.44 -17.80
N VAL A 371 -7.59 -3.32 -17.95
CA VAL A 371 -6.59 -2.82 -16.99
C VAL A 371 -6.83 -1.34 -16.77
N ARG A 372 -7.00 -0.98 -15.50
CA ARG A 372 -7.11 0.39 -14.98
C ARG A 372 -6.01 0.63 -13.95
N VAL A 373 -5.42 1.80 -13.97
CA VAL A 373 -4.39 2.23 -13.02
C VAL A 373 -4.85 3.54 -12.40
N ASP A 374 -4.97 3.57 -11.08
CA ASP A 374 -5.27 4.80 -10.34
C ASP A 374 -4.01 5.18 -9.56
N SER A 375 -3.31 6.24 -9.98
CA SER A 375 -2.02 6.63 -9.38
C SER A 375 -1.95 8.11 -9.05
N GLY A 376 -1.46 8.42 -7.85
CA GLY A 376 -1.23 9.78 -7.36
C GLY A 376 0.18 10.32 -7.60
N VAL A 377 1.02 9.57 -8.30
CA VAL A 377 2.43 9.91 -8.55
C VAL A 377 2.79 9.73 -10.02
N ARG A 378 3.93 10.29 -10.40
CA ARG A 378 4.60 10.11 -11.70
C ARG A 378 6.09 9.84 -11.49
N GLU A 379 6.76 9.39 -12.53
CA GLU A 379 8.23 9.35 -12.54
C GLU A 379 8.80 10.73 -12.17
N GLY A 380 9.82 10.72 -11.31
CA GLY A 380 10.43 11.92 -10.74
C GLY A 380 9.78 12.46 -9.47
N ASP A 381 8.56 12.04 -9.12
CA ASP A 381 7.95 12.43 -7.85
C ASP A 381 8.65 11.76 -6.65
N ALA A 382 8.53 12.40 -5.47
CA ALA A 382 9.02 11.86 -4.23
C ALA A 382 7.91 11.21 -3.40
N ILE A 383 8.16 10.01 -2.88
CA ILE A 383 7.40 9.42 -1.78
C ILE A 383 7.99 9.97 -0.49
N THR A 384 7.20 10.76 0.24
CA THR A 384 7.65 11.47 1.46
C THR A 384 7.24 10.69 2.73
N PRO A 385 7.90 10.92 3.88
CA PRO A 385 7.55 10.22 5.13
C PRO A 385 6.24 10.73 5.77
N PHE A 386 5.64 11.81 5.25
CA PHE A 386 4.51 12.49 5.88
C PHE A 386 3.16 11.81 5.63
N TYR A 387 3.07 10.99 4.57
CA TYR A 387 1.81 10.48 4.05
C TYR A 387 1.90 9.02 3.61
N ASP A 388 0.75 8.42 3.34
CA ASP A 388 0.61 7.04 2.87
C ASP A 388 1.53 6.73 1.66
N PRO A 389 2.21 5.57 1.62
CA PRO A 389 3.23 5.27 0.62
C PRO A 389 2.66 4.54 -0.60
N MET A 390 1.33 4.55 -0.81
CA MET A 390 0.70 3.93 -1.97
C MET A 390 1.10 4.67 -3.25
N ILE A 391 1.73 3.94 -4.18
CA ILE A 391 2.15 4.41 -5.50
C ILE A 391 0.95 4.39 -6.45
N ALA A 392 0.22 3.28 -6.47
CA ALA A 392 -0.92 3.09 -7.36
C ALA A 392 -1.85 1.98 -6.87
N LYS A 393 -3.10 2.05 -7.30
CA LYS A 393 -4.01 0.91 -7.33
C LYS A 393 -3.98 0.33 -8.74
N LEU A 394 -3.70 -0.96 -8.85
CA LEU A 394 -3.73 -1.68 -10.11
C LEU A 394 -5.02 -2.49 -10.13
N ILE A 395 -5.89 -2.20 -11.09
CA ILE A 395 -7.21 -2.82 -11.19
C ILE A 395 -7.32 -3.54 -12.52
N VAL A 396 -7.81 -4.77 -12.49
CA VAL A 396 -8.07 -5.54 -13.69
C VAL A 396 -9.50 -6.05 -13.70
N HIS A 397 -10.04 -6.26 -14.89
CA HIS A 397 -11.37 -6.78 -15.10
C HIS A 397 -11.34 -7.83 -16.20
N GLY A 398 -11.84 -9.02 -15.89
CA GLY A 398 -11.96 -10.15 -16.81
C GLY A 398 -13.40 -10.66 -16.88
N ALA A 399 -13.70 -11.52 -17.85
CA ALA A 399 -14.99 -12.17 -17.98
C ALA A 399 -15.30 -13.12 -16.81
N ASP A 400 -14.25 -13.64 -16.16
CA ASP A 400 -14.32 -14.42 -14.94
C ASP A 400 -13.09 -14.18 -14.06
N ARG A 401 -13.08 -14.80 -12.87
CA ARG A 401 -11.98 -14.68 -11.91
C ARG A 401 -10.65 -15.21 -12.45
N ALA A 402 -10.66 -16.26 -13.28
CA ALA A 402 -9.44 -16.87 -13.80
C ALA A 402 -8.75 -15.96 -14.84
N GLU A 403 -9.53 -15.31 -15.69
CA GLU A 403 -9.04 -14.27 -16.59
C GLU A 403 -8.51 -13.07 -15.80
N ALA A 404 -9.25 -12.60 -14.79
CA ALA A 404 -8.83 -11.47 -13.97
C ALA A 404 -7.53 -11.77 -13.19
N LEU A 405 -7.33 -12.98 -12.65
CA LEU A 405 -6.05 -13.41 -12.06
C LEU A 405 -4.90 -13.37 -13.07
N SER A 406 -5.14 -13.84 -14.29
CA SER A 406 -4.13 -13.85 -15.37
C SER A 406 -3.75 -12.42 -15.78
N LEU A 407 -4.74 -11.53 -15.89
CA LEU A 407 -4.54 -10.11 -16.15
C LEU A 407 -3.78 -9.43 -15.02
N MET A 408 -4.12 -9.71 -13.75
CA MET A 408 -3.44 -9.13 -12.58
C MET A 408 -1.97 -9.52 -12.54
N LEU A 409 -1.65 -10.81 -12.76
CA LEU A 409 -0.26 -11.25 -12.84
C LEU A 409 0.48 -10.53 -13.97
N ARG A 410 -0.12 -10.39 -15.15
CA ARG A 410 0.50 -9.67 -16.26
C ARG A 410 0.71 -8.19 -15.94
N ALA A 411 -0.25 -7.54 -15.29
CA ALA A 411 -0.18 -6.14 -14.89
C ALA A 411 0.96 -5.91 -13.88
N LEU A 412 1.02 -6.72 -12.81
CA LEU A 412 2.06 -6.64 -11.79
C LEU A 412 3.46 -6.92 -12.35
N ARG A 413 3.59 -7.83 -13.32
CA ARG A 413 4.86 -8.13 -14.00
C ARG A 413 5.35 -7.00 -14.91
N ALA A 414 4.47 -6.09 -15.31
CA ALA A 414 4.81 -4.95 -16.14
C ALA A 414 5.20 -3.71 -15.31
N CYS A 415 5.04 -3.77 -13.98
CA CYS A 415 5.46 -2.72 -13.06
C CYS A 415 6.98 -2.65 -12.96
N GLU A 416 7.53 -1.46 -13.13
CA GLU A 416 8.94 -1.16 -12.92
C GLU A 416 9.07 0.07 -12.05
N VAL A 417 9.83 -0.05 -10.97
CA VAL A 417 10.07 1.02 -10.03
C VAL A 417 11.55 1.00 -9.67
N VAL A 418 12.21 2.16 -9.79
CA VAL A 418 13.59 2.37 -9.35
C VAL A 418 13.64 3.56 -8.40
N GLY A 419 14.51 3.46 -7.40
CA GLY A 419 14.74 4.49 -6.38
C GLY A 419 14.09 4.16 -5.04
N LEU A 420 13.17 3.19 -5.00
CA LEU A 420 12.44 2.75 -3.80
C LEU A 420 12.23 1.24 -3.83
N HIS A 421 12.05 0.64 -2.65
CA HIS A 421 11.51 -0.71 -2.54
C HIS A 421 9.99 -0.68 -2.75
N THR A 422 9.45 -1.75 -3.33
CA THR A 422 8.00 -1.91 -3.50
C THR A 422 7.53 -3.30 -3.14
N ASN A 423 6.22 -3.43 -2.90
CA ASN A 423 5.59 -4.74 -2.69
C ASN A 423 5.18 -5.46 -4.00
N ALA A 424 5.57 -4.98 -5.18
CA ALA A 424 5.14 -5.55 -6.46
C ALA A 424 5.43 -7.06 -6.59
N ALA A 425 6.65 -7.48 -6.26
CA ALA A 425 7.04 -8.90 -6.31
C ALA A 425 6.27 -9.74 -5.29
N PHE A 426 5.97 -9.17 -4.11
CA PHE A 426 5.15 -9.82 -3.09
C PHE A 426 3.70 -10.00 -3.55
N LEU A 427 3.09 -8.98 -4.15
CA LEU A 427 1.75 -9.06 -4.75
C LEU A 427 1.68 -10.15 -5.82
N GLN A 428 2.69 -10.25 -6.71
CA GLN A 428 2.76 -11.33 -7.70
C GLN A 428 2.73 -12.72 -7.04
N ARG A 429 3.43 -12.88 -5.91
CA ARG A 429 3.48 -14.15 -5.17
C ARG A 429 2.15 -14.48 -4.50
N ILE A 430 1.44 -13.50 -3.95
CA ILE A 430 0.09 -13.73 -3.41
C ILE A 430 -0.84 -14.16 -4.54
N VAL A 431 -0.90 -13.41 -5.64
CA VAL A 431 -1.83 -13.72 -6.73
C VAL A 431 -1.57 -15.11 -7.33
N ALA A 432 -0.31 -15.53 -7.37
CA ALA A 432 0.09 -16.86 -7.85
C ALA A 432 -0.01 -17.98 -6.81
N CYS A 433 -0.26 -17.68 -5.52
CA CYS A 433 -0.29 -18.71 -4.49
C CYS A 433 -1.59 -19.52 -4.56
N ALA A 434 -1.51 -20.82 -4.25
CA ALA A 434 -2.64 -21.72 -4.38
C ALA A 434 -3.88 -21.26 -3.57
N PRO A 435 -3.78 -20.86 -2.28
CA PRO A 435 -4.94 -20.42 -1.51
C PRO A 435 -5.69 -19.25 -2.16
N PHE A 436 -4.97 -18.25 -2.67
CA PHE A 436 -5.61 -17.13 -3.35
C PHE A 436 -6.19 -17.55 -4.71
N ALA A 437 -5.43 -18.28 -5.52
CA ALA A 437 -5.87 -18.73 -6.85
C ALA A 437 -7.12 -19.62 -6.78
N THR A 438 -7.30 -20.42 -5.73
CA THR A 438 -8.46 -21.30 -5.52
C THR A 438 -9.55 -20.71 -4.62
N ALA A 439 -9.43 -19.45 -4.21
CA ALA A 439 -10.36 -18.76 -3.31
C ALA A 439 -10.52 -19.38 -1.90
N ASP A 440 -9.47 -20.02 -1.36
CA ASP A 440 -9.35 -20.32 0.08
C ASP A 440 -8.88 -19.06 0.82
N LEU A 441 -9.80 -18.10 0.94
CA LEU A 441 -9.55 -16.77 1.49
C LEU A 441 -9.92 -16.70 2.97
N ASP A 442 -9.06 -16.05 3.75
CA ASP A 442 -9.33 -15.60 5.10
C ASP A 442 -8.34 -14.50 5.50
N THR A 443 -8.64 -13.78 6.57
CA THR A 443 -7.83 -12.66 7.06
C THR A 443 -6.42 -13.04 7.53
N GLY A 444 -6.12 -14.33 7.69
CA GLY A 444 -4.81 -14.86 8.06
C GLY A 444 -4.06 -15.52 6.91
N LEU A 445 -4.48 -15.33 5.65
CA LEU A 445 -3.88 -15.98 4.48
C LEU A 445 -2.38 -15.67 4.35
N ILE A 446 -1.98 -14.41 4.50
CA ILE A 446 -0.57 -13.99 4.36
C ILE A 446 0.29 -14.64 5.44
N ASP A 447 -0.12 -14.53 6.70
CA ASP A 447 0.63 -15.07 7.85
C ASP A 447 0.76 -16.60 7.77
N ARG A 448 -0.33 -17.30 7.41
CA ARG A 448 -0.32 -18.76 7.23
C ARG A 448 0.62 -19.23 6.13
N ASN A 449 0.77 -18.44 5.06
CA ASN A 449 1.57 -18.79 3.90
C ASN A 449 2.94 -18.06 3.87
N HIS A 450 3.36 -17.47 4.99
CA HIS A 450 4.57 -16.65 5.07
C HIS A 450 5.81 -17.37 4.49
N ALA A 451 6.05 -18.63 4.87
CA ALA A 451 7.21 -19.38 4.38
C ALA A 451 7.25 -19.51 2.84
N ALA A 452 6.10 -19.69 2.20
CA ALA A 452 6.02 -19.79 0.74
C ALA A 452 6.12 -18.42 0.05
N LEU A 453 5.47 -17.40 0.62
CA LEU A 453 5.46 -16.04 0.07
C LEU A 453 6.84 -15.37 0.15
N PHE A 454 7.64 -15.69 1.16
CA PHE A 454 8.97 -15.11 1.38
C PHE A 454 10.13 -16.06 1.05
N ALA A 455 9.84 -17.21 0.42
CA ALA A 455 10.89 -18.15 0.02
C ALA A 455 11.92 -17.47 -0.92
N PRO A 456 13.23 -17.61 -0.65
CA PRO A 456 14.27 -17.15 -1.57
C PRO A 456 14.09 -17.81 -2.94
N GLN A 457 14.27 -17.04 -4.02
CA GLN A 457 14.23 -17.53 -5.39
C GLN A 457 15.55 -17.20 -6.07
N GLU A 458 16.24 -18.14 -6.71
CA GLU A 458 17.44 -17.85 -7.50
C GLU A 458 17.14 -16.89 -8.67
N PRO A 459 18.06 -15.96 -9.01
CA PRO A 459 17.79 -15.03 -10.08
C PRO A 459 17.85 -15.81 -11.39
N PRO A 460 16.91 -15.60 -12.32
CA PRO A 460 17.06 -16.16 -13.64
C PRO A 460 18.41 -15.72 -14.21
N ARG A 461 19.24 -16.64 -14.72
CA ARG A 461 20.54 -16.29 -15.35
C ARG A 461 20.41 -15.20 -16.42
N ALA A 462 19.22 -15.08 -17.01
CA ALA A 462 18.86 -14.03 -17.94
C ALA A 462 18.95 -12.61 -17.33
N THR A 463 18.63 -12.39 -16.05
CA THR A 463 18.70 -11.05 -15.43
C THR A 463 20.14 -10.55 -15.38
N LEU A 464 21.07 -11.39 -14.93
CA LEU A 464 22.49 -11.05 -14.89
C LEU A 464 23.10 -10.91 -16.30
N ALA A 465 22.66 -11.73 -17.25
CA ALA A 465 23.06 -11.59 -18.66
C ALA A 465 22.61 -10.24 -19.25
N LEU A 466 21.40 -9.77 -18.91
CA LEU A 466 20.90 -8.44 -19.29
C LEU A 466 21.72 -7.32 -18.62
N ALA A 467 22.03 -7.43 -17.33
CA ALA A 467 22.92 -6.48 -16.65
C ALA A 467 24.29 -6.38 -17.33
N CYS A 468 24.87 -7.52 -17.70
CA CYS A 468 26.12 -7.57 -18.46
C CYS A 468 25.98 -6.89 -19.83
N ALA A 469 24.91 -7.17 -20.57
CA ALA A 469 24.64 -6.50 -21.85
C ALA A 469 24.57 -4.97 -21.71
N ALA A 470 23.89 -4.47 -20.68
CA ALA A 470 23.82 -3.04 -20.39
C ALA A 470 25.18 -2.44 -20.03
N LEU A 471 25.99 -3.14 -19.22
CA LEU A 471 27.36 -2.73 -18.91
C LEU A 471 28.24 -2.65 -20.17
N PHE A 472 28.24 -3.69 -21.01
CA PHE A 472 28.99 -3.69 -22.28
C PHE A 472 28.55 -2.55 -23.20
N ALA A 473 27.24 -2.28 -23.24
CA ALA A 473 26.68 -1.20 -24.03
C ALA A 473 27.12 0.18 -23.52
N ARG A 474 27.20 0.37 -22.20
CA ARG A 474 27.71 1.59 -21.56
C ARG A 474 29.19 1.83 -21.92
N GLU A 475 30.02 0.79 -21.80
CA GLU A 475 31.46 0.86 -22.12
C GLU A 475 31.71 1.15 -23.60
N ARG A 476 31.00 0.46 -24.51
CA ARG A 476 31.13 0.66 -25.97
C ARG A 476 30.62 2.04 -26.40
N GLY A 477 29.54 2.54 -25.81
CA GLY A 477 29.03 3.90 -26.08
C GLY A 477 29.94 5.02 -25.56
N ALA A 478 30.69 4.78 -24.48
CA ALA A 478 31.73 5.71 -24.04
C ALA A 478 32.92 5.76 -25.02
N GLY A 479 33.22 4.63 -25.69
CA GLY A 479 34.24 4.52 -26.74
C GLY A 479 33.90 5.28 -28.02
N GLU A 480 32.63 5.32 -28.44
CA GLU A 480 32.19 6.07 -29.63
C GLU A 480 32.37 7.59 -29.52
N ARG A 481 32.46 8.13 -28.30
CA ARG A 481 32.66 9.58 -28.06
C ARG A 481 34.12 10.04 -28.21
N GLY A 482 35.07 9.12 -28.38
CA GLY A 482 36.50 9.45 -28.51
C GLY A 482 37.18 8.67 -29.64
N SER A 483 37.94 9.37 -30.48
CA SER A 483 38.80 8.80 -31.55
C SER A 483 39.94 7.87 -31.05
N SER A 484 39.94 7.50 -29.78
CA SER A 484 40.99 6.69 -29.17
C SER A 484 40.87 5.23 -29.64
N PRO A 485 41.95 4.60 -30.13
CA PRO A 485 41.95 3.17 -30.46
C PRO A 485 41.60 2.29 -29.25
N TRP A 486 41.82 2.79 -28.02
CA TRP A 486 41.45 2.11 -26.77
C TRP A 486 39.95 2.11 -26.49
N GLY A 487 39.19 3.04 -27.10
CA GLY A 487 37.72 3.03 -27.08
C GLY A 487 37.11 2.26 -28.25
N ALA A 488 37.80 2.22 -29.40
CA ALA A 488 37.33 1.55 -30.62
C ALA A 488 37.53 0.03 -30.63
N LEU A 489 38.51 -0.48 -29.86
CA LEU A 489 38.88 -1.90 -29.83
C LEU A 489 38.95 -2.46 -28.39
N PRO A 490 37.87 -2.37 -27.57
CA PRO A 490 37.93 -2.73 -26.15
C PRO A 490 38.30 -4.21 -25.90
N ASP A 491 37.82 -5.10 -26.77
CA ASP A 491 37.95 -6.54 -26.63
C ASP A 491 39.13 -7.11 -27.47
N TRP A 492 39.87 -6.28 -28.22
CA TRP A 492 40.92 -6.80 -29.12
C TRP A 492 42.18 -7.21 -28.37
N ARG A 493 42.75 -8.37 -28.71
CA ARG A 493 44.05 -8.85 -28.21
C ARG A 493 44.86 -9.44 -29.37
N LEU A 494 46.16 -9.11 -29.45
CA LEU A 494 47.03 -9.45 -30.58
C LEU A 494 47.17 -10.97 -30.81
N ASN A 495 47.22 -11.78 -29.74
CA ASN A 495 47.59 -13.20 -29.81
C ASN A 495 46.63 -14.13 -29.01
N GLY A 496 45.40 -13.70 -28.73
CA GLY A 496 44.47 -14.49 -27.94
C GLY A 496 43.05 -13.92 -27.89
N GLY A 497 42.16 -14.60 -27.17
CA GLY A 497 40.87 -14.05 -26.81
C GLY A 497 40.99 -13.05 -25.66
N TYR A 498 40.06 -12.12 -25.58
CA TYR A 498 39.88 -11.30 -24.40
C TYR A 498 39.09 -12.08 -23.36
N ARG A 499 39.57 -12.07 -22.12
CA ARG A 499 38.87 -12.62 -20.96
C ARG A 499 38.84 -11.57 -19.87
N ARG A 500 37.67 -11.35 -19.28
CA ARG A 500 37.52 -10.50 -18.10
C ARG A 500 36.57 -11.13 -17.09
N THR A 501 36.80 -10.81 -15.83
CA THR A 501 35.94 -11.17 -14.72
C THR A 501 35.19 -9.93 -14.26
N LEU A 502 33.87 -10.04 -14.14
CA LEU A 502 32.98 -9.02 -13.62
C LEU A 502 32.46 -9.49 -12.28
N GLU A 503 32.67 -8.70 -11.24
CA GLU A 503 32.11 -8.95 -9.92
C GLU A 503 30.81 -8.17 -9.78
N TRP A 504 29.76 -8.88 -9.42
CA TRP A 504 28.43 -8.32 -9.20
C TRP A 504 27.99 -8.62 -7.78
N HIS A 505 27.34 -7.66 -7.15
CA HIS A 505 26.62 -7.87 -5.91
C HIS A 505 25.11 -7.76 -6.18
N ALA A 506 24.37 -8.83 -5.90
CA ALA A 506 22.92 -8.84 -6.02
C ALA A 506 22.29 -8.23 -4.77
N ALA A 507 21.92 -6.95 -4.85
CA ALA A 507 21.56 -6.12 -3.69
C ALA A 507 20.37 -6.67 -2.89
N GLU A 508 19.37 -7.24 -3.56
CA GLU A 508 18.18 -7.79 -2.89
C GLU A 508 18.44 -9.09 -2.11
N ARG A 509 19.56 -9.75 -2.39
CA ARG A 509 19.90 -11.07 -1.85
C ARG A 509 21.13 -11.04 -0.95
N GLU A 510 21.83 -9.92 -0.95
CA GLU A 510 23.13 -9.75 -0.30
C GLU A 510 24.12 -10.84 -0.72
N ALA A 511 24.18 -11.14 -2.02
CA ALA A 511 24.99 -12.23 -2.56
C ALA A 511 25.90 -11.77 -3.71
N ASP A 512 27.16 -12.19 -3.68
CA ASP A 512 28.14 -11.89 -4.72
C ASP A 512 28.10 -12.95 -5.83
N VAL A 513 28.13 -12.50 -7.08
CA VAL A 513 28.12 -13.34 -8.27
C VAL A 513 29.22 -12.89 -9.22
N THR A 514 30.07 -13.85 -9.60
CA THR A 514 31.13 -13.60 -10.57
C THR A 514 30.67 -13.98 -11.98
N VAL A 515 30.95 -13.12 -12.96
CA VAL A 515 30.69 -13.38 -14.37
C VAL A 515 32.00 -13.33 -15.14
N THR A 516 32.38 -14.45 -15.77
CA THR A 516 33.53 -14.49 -16.69
C THR A 516 33.03 -14.27 -18.11
N TYR A 517 33.48 -13.18 -18.74
CA TYR A 517 33.25 -12.88 -20.15
C TYR A 517 34.49 -13.24 -20.97
N GLU A 518 34.27 -13.95 -22.07
CA GLU A 518 35.29 -14.37 -23.01
C GLU A 518 34.87 -13.96 -24.42
N ASP A 519 35.73 -13.24 -25.15
CA ASP A 519 35.55 -12.89 -26.55
C ASP A 519 36.76 -13.37 -27.36
N GLY A 520 36.52 -14.14 -28.42
CA GLY A 520 37.60 -14.76 -29.19
C GLY A 520 37.12 -15.46 -30.45
N GLY A 521 38.01 -16.26 -31.07
CA GLY A 521 37.75 -16.89 -32.37
C GLY A 521 36.56 -17.87 -32.42
N THR A 522 36.06 -18.32 -31.26
CA THR A 522 34.86 -19.17 -31.13
C THR A 522 33.58 -18.37 -30.82
N GLY A 523 33.65 -17.04 -30.88
CA GLY A 523 32.58 -16.11 -30.53
C GLY A 523 32.58 -15.73 -29.05
N THR A 524 31.63 -14.87 -28.69
CA THR A 524 31.48 -14.37 -27.33
C THR A 524 30.80 -15.40 -26.42
N ARG A 525 31.32 -15.58 -25.21
CA ARG A 525 30.83 -16.54 -24.21
C ARG A 525 30.82 -15.93 -22.82
N VAL A 526 29.90 -16.40 -21.98
CA VAL A 526 29.77 -15.98 -20.58
C VAL A 526 29.60 -17.20 -19.67
N ALA A 527 30.36 -17.23 -18.57
CA ALA A 527 30.14 -18.13 -17.43
C ALA A 527 29.63 -17.33 -16.23
N ILE A 528 28.61 -17.83 -15.54
CA ILE A 528 27.98 -17.20 -14.37
C ILE A 528 28.20 -18.11 -13.16
N GLY A 529 28.90 -17.62 -12.14
CA GLY A 529 29.36 -18.42 -11.00
C GLY A 529 30.20 -19.61 -11.46
N ASP A 530 29.94 -20.78 -10.89
CA ASP A 530 30.64 -22.02 -11.23
C ASP A 530 30.09 -22.73 -12.49
N ALA A 531 29.12 -22.12 -13.18
CA ALA A 531 28.54 -22.72 -14.37
C ALA A 531 29.51 -22.67 -15.57
N ALA A 532 29.46 -23.69 -16.43
CA ALA A 532 30.24 -23.71 -17.66
C ALA A 532 29.90 -22.51 -18.57
N ALA A 533 30.92 -21.95 -19.23
CA ALA A 533 30.75 -20.86 -20.18
C ALA A 533 29.79 -21.24 -21.31
N GLN A 534 28.83 -20.36 -21.63
CA GLN A 534 27.83 -20.56 -22.68
C GLN A 534 27.96 -19.49 -23.77
N PRO A 535 27.59 -19.77 -25.03
CA PRO A 535 27.49 -18.75 -26.07
C PRO A 535 26.60 -17.58 -25.59
N PHE A 536 27.08 -16.35 -25.79
CA PHE A 536 26.41 -15.14 -25.37
C PHE A 536 26.35 -14.15 -26.53
N ALA A 537 25.16 -13.66 -26.84
CA ALA A 537 24.95 -12.59 -27.81
C ALA A 537 23.93 -11.61 -27.26
N TRP A 538 24.04 -10.34 -27.64
CA TRP A 538 23.08 -9.33 -27.20
C TRP A 538 22.90 -8.22 -28.23
N THR A 539 21.73 -7.58 -28.20
CA THR A 539 21.39 -6.41 -29.01
C THR A 539 20.60 -5.40 -28.19
N ARG A 540 20.69 -4.11 -28.56
CA ARG A 540 19.78 -3.09 -28.02
C ARG A 540 18.42 -3.17 -28.71
N GLY A 541 17.37 -2.93 -27.95
CA GLY A 541 16.00 -2.85 -28.44
C GLY A 541 15.61 -1.45 -28.91
N ALA A 542 14.32 -1.13 -28.80
CA ALA A 542 13.74 0.11 -29.33
C ALA A 542 14.11 1.35 -28.50
N THR A 543 14.24 1.21 -27.18
CA THR A 543 14.65 2.28 -26.27
C THR A 543 16.06 2.02 -25.72
N PRO A 544 16.73 3.04 -25.15
CA PRO A 544 18.04 2.86 -24.51
C PRO A 544 18.05 1.86 -23.35
N LEU A 545 16.89 1.57 -22.76
CA LEU A 545 16.74 0.62 -21.67
C LEU A 545 16.52 -0.81 -22.17
N ASP A 546 16.12 -1.03 -23.43
CA ASP A 546 15.75 -2.34 -23.93
C ASP A 546 16.98 -3.16 -24.35
N PHE A 547 17.06 -4.40 -23.88
CA PHE A 547 18.10 -5.36 -24.25
C PHE A 547 17.49 -6.71 -24.59
N ASP A 548 17.98 -7.29 -25.67
CA ASP A 548 17.80 -8.70 -26.01
C ASP A 548 19.11 -9.43 -25.75
N VAL A 549 19.05 -10.56 -25.04
CA VAL A 549 20.20 -11.44 -24.80
C VAL A 549 19.88 -12.85 -25.26
N THR A 550 20.89 -13.55 -25.77
CA THR A 550 20.84 -14.99 -26.03
C THR A 550 21.96 -15.64 -25.24
N LEU A 551 21.61 -16.47 -24.26
CA LEU A 551 22.55 -17.22 -23.43
C LEU A 551 22.29 -18.72 -23.60
N GLY A 552 23.29 -19.46 -24.08
CA GLY A 552 23.14 -20.91 -24.28
C GLY A 552 22.06 -21.31 -25.29
N GLY A 553 21.74 -20.43 -26.24
CA GLY A 553 20.68 -20.62 -27.25
C GLY A 553 19.29 -20.20 -26.78
N VAL A 554 19.11 -19.79 -25.52
CA VAL A 554 17.84 -19.25 -25.01
C VAL A 554 17.85 -17.74 -25.14
N ARG A 555 16.88 -17.20 -25.89
CA ARG A 555 16.68 -15.75 -26.01
C ARG A 555 15.78 -15.24 -24.88
N SER A 556 16.21 -14.14 -24.26
CA SER A 556 15.45 -13.38 -23.27
C SER A 556 15.49 -11.90 -23.62
N SER A 557 14.39 -11.20 -23.35
CA SER A 557 14.29 -9.76 -23.53
C SER A 557 13.94 -9.11 -22.20
N GLY A 558 14.56 -7.98 -21.91
CA GLY A 558 14.30 -7.24 -20.68
C GLY A 558 14.75 -5.79 -20.79
N ARG A 559 14.50 -5.04 -19.73
CA ARG A 559 14.92 -3.66 -19.60
C ARG A 559 15.91 -3.50 -18.48
N VAL A 560 16.89 -2.63 -18.68
CA VAL A 560 17.93 -2.35 -17.70
C VAL A 560 18.05 -0.84 -17.51
N TYR A 561 17.72 -0.39 -16.31
CA TYR A 561 17.96 0.99 -15.87
C TYR A 561 19.28 1.04 -15.12
N ALA A 562 20.26 1.78 -15.63
CA ALA A 562 21.56 1.94 -15.00
C ALA A 562 21.61 3.24 -14.18
N ASP A 563 21.89 3.12 -12.88
CA ASP A 563 21.99 4.19 -11.89
C ASP A 563 23.36 4.15 -11.21
N GLY A 564 24.33 4.87 -11.75
CA GLY A 564 25.73 4.70 -11.33
C GLY A 564 26.20 3.28 -11.60
N ASP A 565 26.68 2.58 -10.58
CA ASP A 565 27.09 1.17 -10.68
C ASP A 565 25.97 0.17 -10.36
N TYR A 566 24.75 0.65 -10.10
CA TYR A 566 23.57 -0.19 -9.93
C TYR A 566 22.86 -0.40 -11.27
N PHE A 567 22.53 -1.64 -11.58
CA PHE A 567 21.81 -2.06 -12.77
C PHE A 567 20.50 -2.72 -12.33
N HIS A 568 19.39 -2.00 -12.50
CA HIS A 568 18.05 -2.50 -12.20
C HIS A 568 17.49 -3.19 -13.44
N VAL A 569 17.33 -4.51 -13.35
CA VAL A 569 16.95 -5.38 -14.46
C VAL A 569 15.51 -5.83 -14.30
N PHE A 570 14.70 -5.59 -15.32
CA PHE A 570 13.30 -6.00 -15.40
C PHE A 570 13.11 -6.97 -16.56
N THR A 571 12.70 -8.21 -16.28
CA THR A 571 12.47 -9.23 -17.32
C THR A 571 11.48 -10.28 -16.83
N GLN A 572 10.56 -10.73 -17.68
CA GLN A 572 9.62 -11.81 -17.38
C GLN A 572 8.88 -11.70 -16.02
N GLY A 573 8.70 -10.47 -15.51
CA GLY A 573 8.08 -10.22 -14.21
C GLY A 573 9.00 -10.16 -13.01
N THR A 574 10.29 -10.47 -13.17
CA THR A 574 11.30 -10.29 -12.13
C THR A 574 11.93 -8.92 -12.23
N ALA A 575 12.09 -8.27 -11.08
CA ALA A 575 12.95 -7.10 -10.88
C ALA A 575 14.14 -7.54 -10.03
N GLU A 576 15.36 -7.27 -10.48
CA GLU A 576 16.58 -7.55 -9.72
C GLU A 576 17.51 -6.35 -9.81
N THR A 577 18.22 -6.06 -8.73
CA THR A 577 19.23 -5.00 -8.71
C THR A 577 20.62 -5.62 -8.54
N PHE A 578 21.51 -5.34 -9.49
CA PHE A 578 22.91 -5.75 -9.43
C PHE A 578 23.82 -4.53 -9.34
N GLU A 579 24.64 -4.47 -8.30
CA GLU A 579 25.76 -3.53 -8.21
C GLU A 579 26.97 -4.14 -8.91
N TRP A 580 27.56 -3.41 -9.86
CA TRP A 580 28.82 -3.79 -10.49
C TRP A 580 29.99 -3.31 -9.65
N ARG A 581 30.70 -4.24 -9.01
CA ARG A 581 31.89 -3.91 -8.22
C ARG A 581 33.09 -3.72 -9.14
N ASN A 582 33.33 -2.46 -9.51
CA ASN A 582 34.51 -2.11 -10.29
C ASN A 582 35.77 -2.13 -9.40
N LEU A 583 36.44 -3.27 -9.35
CA LEU A 583 37.69 -3.49 -8.60
C LEU A 583 38.79 -2.47 -8.90
N LEU A 584 38.79 -1.85 -10.09
CA LEU A 584 39.79 -0.84 -10.48
C LEU A 584 39.44 0.57 -10.01
N ALA A 585 38.17 0.87 -9.73
CA ALA A 585 37.72 2.16 -9.22
C ALA A 585 37.83 2.25 -7.69
N HIS A 586 37.66 1.14 -6.96
CA HIS A 586 37.63 1.10 -5.50
C HIS A 586 38.93 0.68 -4.81
N ALA A 587 40.06 0.61 -5.54
CA ALA A 587 41.37 0.30 -4.95
C ALA A 587 41.85 1.34 -3.91
N GLY A 588 41.16 2.47 -3.75
CA GLY A 588 41.43 3.50 -2.74
C GLY A 588 40.50 3.51 -1.52
N ASP A 589 39.37 2.79 -1.53
CA ASP A 589 38.31 2.89 -0.50
C ASP A 589 38.24 1.68 0.46
N ALA A 590 39.14 0.70 0.30
CA ALA A 590 39.08 -0.59 1.03
C ALA A 590 39.52 -0.54 2.51
N GLU A 591 39.48 0.62 3.16
CA GLU A 591 39.71 0.77 4.61
C GLU A 591 38.58 1.60 5.23
N GLN A 592 37.48 0.95 5.65
CA GLN A 592 36.65 1.32 6.81
C GLN A 592 35.31 0.56 6.80
N GLY A 593 35.04 -0.29 7.81
CA GLY A 593 33.72 -0.87 7.92
C GLY A 593 33.48 -1.93 9.00
N GLY A 594 34.09 -1.85 10.18
CA GLY A 594 33.67 -2.62 11.35
C GLY A 594 33.02 -1.70 12.38
N GLY A 595 31.70 -1.85 12.66
CA GLY A 595 31.06 -1.18 13.81
C GLY A 595 30.06 -0.06 13.52
N ARG A 596 29.62 0.13 12.27
CA ARG A 596 28.60 1.15 11.91
C ARG A 596 27.19 0.61 12.11
N LEU A 597 26.35 1.37 12.82
CA LEU A 597 24.94 1.05 12.99
C LEU A 597 24.09 2.09 12.24
N THR A 598 23.37 1.65 11.23
CA THR A 598 22.64 2.53 10.29
C THR A 598 21.14 2.49 10.51
N ALA A 599 20.47 3.56 10.10
CA ALA A 599 19.02 3.69 10.07
C ALA A 599 18.47 2.63 9.11
N PRO A 600 17.58 1.73 9.57
CA PRO A 600 17.00 0.70 8.73
C PRO A 600 15.92 1.26 7.79
N MET A 601 15.51 2.50 8.01
CA MET A 601 14.48 3.21 7.27
C MET A 601 14.61 4.72 7.51
N PRO A 602 14.14 5.57 6.58
CA PRO A 602 13.96 6.99 6.83
C PRO A 602 12.90 7.21 7.92
N GLY A 603 13.15 8.13 8.84
CA GLY A 603 12.23 8.38 9.94
C GLY A 603 12.67 9.52 10.85
N LYS A 604 11.87 9.81 11.86
CA LYS A 604 12.19 10.77 12.92
C LYS A 604 12.67 10.00 14.14
N VAL A 605 13.77 10.41 14.76
CA VAL A 605 14.21 9.84 16.04
C VAL A 605 13.25 10.31 17.14
N ILE A 606 12.54 9.39 17.79
CA ILE A 606 11.58 9.72 18.86
C ILE A 606 12.16 9.44 20.26
N ALA A 607 13.12 8.53 20.37
CA ALA A 607 13.83 8.28 21.59
C ALA A 607 15.26 7.82 21.33
N VAL A 608 16.21 8.34 22.10
CA VAL A 608 17.56 7.80 22.22
C VAL A 608 17.65 7.19 23.61
N LEU A 609 17.87 5.88 23.67
CA LEU A 609 17.81 5.07 24.91
C LEU A 609 19.19 4.79 25.50
N VAL A 610 20.26 5.29 24.86
CA VAL A 610 21.65 5.05 25.24
C VAL A 610 22.49 6.32 25.17
N GLU A 611 23.55 6.36 25.97
CA GLU A 611 24.52 7.46 26.00
C GLU A 611 25.89 7.00 25.45
N PRO A 612 26.68 7.92 24.84
CA PRO A 612 28.09 7.65 24.53
C PRO A 612 28.86 7.15 25.77
N GLY A 613 29.62 6.08 25.62
CA GLY A 613 30.35 5.38 26.67
C GLY A 613 29.56 4.26 27.37
N GLN A 614 28.26 4.10 27.08
CA GLN A 614 27.43 3.07 27.69
C GLN A 614 27.75 1.67 27.15
N LYS A 615 27.91 0.70 28.06
CA LYS A 615 27.99 -0.73 27.71
C LYS A 615 26.60 -1.28 27.46
N VAL A 616 26.42 -1.96 26.35
CA VAL A 616 25.16 -2.58 25.93
C VAL A 616 25.38 -4.06 25.62
N GLU A 617 24.39 -4.88 25.90
CA GLU A 617 24.36 -6.29 25.49
C GLU A 617 23.66 -6.43 24.13
N ALA A 618 23.90 -7.54 23.42
CA ALA A 618 23.18 -7.83 22.18
C ALA A 618 21.64 -7.82 22.42
N GLY A 619 20.90 -7.14 21.53
CA GLY A 619 19.46 -6.94 21.63
C GLY A 619 19.02 -5.75 22.49
N THR A 620 19.94 -5.07 23.19
CA THR A 620 19.61 -3.88 24.01
C THR A 620 19.05 -2.78 23.11
N PRO A 621 17.85 -2.22 23.42
CA PRO A 621 17.29 -1.09 22.68
C PRO A 621 18.22 0.14 22.71
N LEU A 622 18.55 0.68 21.54
CA LEU A 622 19.46 1.83 21.40
C LEU A 622 18.71 3.10 21.03
N ILE A 623 17.95 3.07 19.94
CA ILE A 623 17.20 4.22 19.40
C ILE A 623 15.83 3.75 18.95
N VAL A 624 14.81 4.56 19.18
CA VAL A 624 13.46 4.37 18.63
C VAL A 624 13.22 5.43 17.57
N MET A 625 12.81 4.98 16.40
CA MET A 625 12.46 5.84 15.27
C MET A 625 10.97 5.71 14.95
N GLU A 626 10.36 6.81 14.55
CA GLU A 626 9.01 6.85 14.01
C GLU A 626 9.08 7.17 12.51
N ALA A 627 8.45 6.34 11.69
CA ALA A 627 8.05 6.77 10.36
C ALA A 627 6.62 6.32 10.10
N MET A 628 5.83 7.19 9.48
CA MET A 628 4.48 6.83 9.02
C MET A 628 3.58 6.26 10.13
N LYS A 629 3.66 6.83 11.34
CA LYS A 629 2.92 6.42 12.55
C LYS A 629 3.27 5.03 13.09
N MET A 630 4.38 4.46 12.64
CA MET A 630 4.95 3.22 13.17
C MET A 630 6.26 3.50 13.90
N GLU A 631 6.37 2.99 15.12
CA GLU A 631 7.60 3.00 15.90
C GLU A 631 8.44 1.77 15.60
N HIS A 632 9.75 1.96 15.43
CA HIS A 632 10.72 0.90 15.25
C HIS A 632 11.88 1.09 16.21
N THR A 633 12.11 0.08 17.05
CA THR A 633 13.20 0.07 18.03
C THR A 633 14.40 -0.66 17.44
N ILE A 634 15.52 0.05 17.36
CA ILE A 634 16.78 -0.46 16.88
C ILE A 634 17.58 -0.98 18.07
N GLY A 635 17.83 -2.29 18.10
CA GLY A 635 18.62 -2.96 19.13
C GLY A 635 20.09 -3.10 18.76
N ALA A 636 20.94 -3.29 19.77
CA ALA A 636 22.36 -3.58 19.57
C ALA A 636 22.57 -4.94 18.88
N PRO A 637 23.40 -5.04 17.83
CA PRO A 637 23.60 -6.28 17.09
C PRO A 637 24.52 -7.25 17.86
N SER A 638 25.38 -6.71 18.72
CA SER A 638 26.30 -7.44 19.57
C SER A 638 26.52 -6.66 20.87
N ALA A 639 27.09 -7.32 21.88
CA ALA A 639 27.56 -6.62 23.07
C ALA A 639 28.73 -5.69 22.71
N GLY A 640 28.78 -4.48 23.30
CA GLY A 640 29.82 -3.49 23.01
C GLY A 640 29.64 -2.19 23.78
N VAL A 641 30.47 -1.20 23.47
CA VAL A 641 30.38 0.16 24.04
C VAL A 641 29.90 1.11 22.93
N VAL A 642 28.90 1.92 23.23
CA VAL A 642 28.45 2.99 22.33
C VAL A 642 29.56 4.06 22.28
N ALA A 643 30.19 4.27 21.13
CA ALA A 643 31.24 5.28 20.98
C ALA A 643 30.64 6.69 20.81
N GLU A 644 29.64 6.81 19.93
CA GLU A 644 29.02 8.09 19.58
C GLU A 644 27.58 7.89 19.11
N VAL A 645 26.70 8.84 19.43
CA VAL A 645 25.32 8.92 18.92
C VAL A 645 25.23 10.14 18.02
N LEU A 646 24.85 9.96 16.76
CA LEU A 646 24.97 10.96 15.70
C LEU A 646 23.69 11.81 15.51
N TYR A 647 22.57 11.39 16.12
CA TYR A 647 21.27 12.05 15.99
C TYR A 647 20.56 12.16 17.34
N GLY A 648 19.89 13.29 17.55
CA GLY A 648 19.10 13.58 18.75
C GLY A 648 17.61 13.29 18.56
N VAL A 649 16.86 13.32 19.67
CA VAL A 649 15.39 13.22 19.64
C VAL A 649 14.82 14.41 18.87
N GLY A 650 14.02 14.12 17.85
CA GLY A 650 13.43 15.11 16.96
C GLY A 650 14.02 15.12 15.55
N ASP A 651 15.22 14.56 15.36
CA ASP A 651 15.94 14.64 14.09
C ASP A 651 15.35 13.72 13.02
N GLN A 652 15.37 14.19 11.78
CA GLN A 652 14.97 13.41 10.61
C GLN A 652 16.19 12.72 10.00
N VAL A 653 16.10 11.41 9.82
CA VAL A 653 17.15 10.56 9.24
C VAL A 653 16.67 9.91 7.95
N SER A 654 17.59 9.74 7.00
CA SER A 654 17.37 9.00 5.76
C SER A 654 17.69 7.51 5.93
N ASP A 655 17.24 6.68 4.99
CA ASP A 655 17.62 5.27 4.95
C ASP A 655 19.14 5.13 4.85
N GLY A 656 19.70 4.15 5.54
CA GLY A 656 21.15 3.89 5.58
C GLY A 656 21.98 4.95 6.31
N ALA A 657 21.37 6.03 6.83
CA ALA A 657 22.10 7.05 7.60
C ALA A 657 22.72 6.42 8.86
N GLN A 658 23.98 6.71 9.13
CA GLN A 658 24.65 6.14 10.30
C GLN A 658 24.11 6.77 11.59
N LEU A 659 23.46 5.99 12.44
CA LEU A 659 22.79 6.49 13.65
C LEU A 659 23.72 6.59 14.85
N LEU A 660 24.56 5.57 15.02
CA LEU A 660 25.51 5.48 16.12
C LEU A 660 26.72 4.64 15.70
N MET A 661 27.81 4.84 16.43
CA MET A 661 29.03 4.05 16.31
C MET A 661 29.19 3.19 17.54
N MET A 662 29.53 1.92 17.33
CA MET A 662 30.06 1.07 18.39
C MET A 662 31.58 1.21 18.40
N ALA A 663 32.21 1.24 19.57
CA ALA A 663 33.66 1.17 19.67
C ALA A 663 34.14 -0.19 19.11
N GLU A 664 35.16 -0.18 18.27
CA GLU A 664 35.83 -1.42 17.84
C GLU A 664 36.41 -2.12 19.09
N GLY A 665 36.09 -3.40 19.25
CA GLY A 665 36.49 -4.23 20.38
C GLY A 665 37.88 -4.82 20.25
#